data_AF-A0A8S1BF82-F1
#
_entry.id   AF-A0A8S1BF82-F1
#
_cell.length_a   1.000
_cell.length_b   1.000
_cell.length_c   1.000
_cell.angle_alpha   90.00
_cell.angle_beta   90.00
_cell.angle_gamma   90.00
#
_symmetry.space_group_name_H-M   'P 1'
#
loop_
_entity.id
_entity.type
_entity.pdbx_description
1 polymer ?
#
loop_
_entity_poly.entity_id
_entity_poly.type
_entity_poly.pdbx_seq_one_letter_code
_entity_poly.pdbx_strand_id
1 'polypeptide(L)'
;MDPDEEEPFGGALNIGSETTEAEKEYEKVLEQLREMEGMKLISDVYTKLYDSYFKVKVDKAVIADEVANLKAKMKRFDDKVTGYLREIAEGNETIEILRAEIEEAKALADAMHARELVGVESMETMKKLVVRLEKELDARKRAGDDDAGATSAVKEKEKFEKEKARLQSELDSAKQRLTNALSYLEELDAKNTTAEETILKLEEQLEEADNNAVRTNRLVEHLRGESDTLKAEVDNRAMKIKSLNEKIAKNEKSIERRDKQLAHLNKKLDAARAEQEAAINKATQLRENLDNLRAEFEKTNTTLSNTTRELRNTISDNNKQRNEIVKLTKQAVQQTKRYQLLEGNKANIENDRDRLRQQVSVMERDLQLGKKQAENDKRDIENLNREKDILNKNLQKIQNEALENLHMLNLQEQRRKQLEHELDVSAAQINKQRLMIRQFEKDKDRALEEAIALNEKIDEISEEVRLRTADILDLKKANREEMIKSRKLSVALDATRAERNMLHKNYTEALDEIQDLKQKLKMLAYQIEQLKEDISGKEVGLKTCEGMLAKCNKKNEQLRAEVQAGLTKLSEARADITALRQEEARLNRIVQEGDTARAKLSKELEGLMNERDVVGAQLVRRNDEISLLYEKIRILEITLQRGERQYEQRVEDIRLLRLEIIRLRKEKNLLSKGIENMTDLRLEVFNLERELGRERLRVRALEEALETPLNVHRWRKLQGTDPESVRLTQKLRLTQKKVLAQSEMLVLKDRELKETRNLYSAVKDMLALQPSPEIQITLTRTQRALTQRTTKMKCLIAELSMREKQVTDLRLELDRVNGDLQSFKQKYYEMKRALDADEARRLKVVTPSSPESQKQ
;
A
#
# COMPACT_ATOMS: atom_id res chain seq x y z
N MET A 1 0.55 79.88 37.98
CA MET A 1 1.81 79.29 37.50
C MET A 1 1.41 78.16 36.59
N ASP A 2 1.36 78.48 35.29
CA ASP A 2 2.47 78.23 34.35
C ASP A 2 2.85 76.76 34.15
N PRO A 3 3.19 76.36 32.91
CA PRO A 3 2.39 75.32 32.27
C PRO A 3 3.29 74.23 31.64
N ASP A 4 3.11 73.98 30.34
CA ASP A 4 3.92 73.14 29.45
C ASP A 4 3.93 71.63 29.75
N GLU A 5 3.19 70.88 28.94
CA GLU A 5 3.81 69.81 28.12
C GLU A 5 2.95 69.56 26.87
N GLU A 6 3.44 70.01 25.71
CA GLU A 6 2.84 69.74 24.40
C GLU A 6 3.29 68.35 23.89
N GLU A 7 2.47 67.30 24.06
CA GLU A 7 2.72 66.05 23.33
C GLU A 7 2.33 66.18 21.84
N PRO A 8 3.17 65.73 20.90
CA PRO A 8 3.11 66.19 19.52
C PRO A 8 2.08 65.47 18.66
N PHE A 9 1.19 66.22 18.02
CA PHE A 9 0.34 65.75 16.90
C PHE A 9 1.14 65.57 15.58
N GLY A 10 2.37 65.05 15.68
CA GLY A 10 3.36 64.97 14.58
C GLY A 10 3.49 63.59 13.91
N GLY A 11 2.88 62.53 14.47
CA GLY A 11 3.10 61.16 14.01
C GLY A 11 2.47 60.77 12.67
N ALA A 12 1.52 61.55 12.15
CA ALA A 12 0.67 61.15 11.01
C ALA A 12 0.93 61.88 9.69
N LEU A 13 1.73 62.95 9.66
CA LEU A 13 1.89 63.81 8.48
C LEU A 13 3.12 63.48 7.60
N ASN A 14 4.08 62.71 8.11
CA ASN A 14 5.43 62.68 7.56
C ASN A 14 5.68 61.68 6.41
N ILE A 15 4.64 60.98 5.92
CA ILE A 15 4.76 60.03 4.79
C ILE A 15 4.51 60.72 3.43
N GLY A 16 3.94 61.94 3.43
CA GLY A 16 3.54 62.64 2.20
C GLY A 16 4.58 63.58 1.56
N SER A 17 5.75 63.80 2.18
CA SER A 17 6.59 64.98 1.88
C SER A 17 8.05 64.73 1.44
N GLU A 18 8.52 63.49 1.32
CA GLU A 18 9.85 63.20 0.75
C GLU A 18 9.83 63.16 -0.79
N THR A 19 9.68 64.36 -1.37
CA THR A 19 10.10 64.65 -2.74
C THR A 19 11.62 64.55 -2.82
N THR A 20 12.09 63.36 -3.18
CA THR A 20 13.52 63.03 -3.34
C THR A 20 14.16 63.96 -4.38
N GLU A 21 15.44 64.30 -4.22
CA GLU A 21 16.10 65.30 -5.08
C GLU A 21 15.99 64.95 -6.57
N ALA A 22 16.09 63.67 -6.92
CA ALA A 22 15.87 63.13 -8.27
C ALA A 22 14.50 63.49 -8.89
N GLU A 23 13.45 63.73 -8.09
CA GLU A 23 12.13 64.14 -8.57
C GLU A 23 12.11 65.65 -8.91
N LYS A 24 12.83 66.48 -8.14
CA LYS A 24 13.04 67.90 -8.42
C LYS A 24 14.03 68.14 -9.56
N GLU A 25 15.00 67.25 -9.75
CA GLU A 25 15.86 67.23 -10.93
C GLU A 25 15.09 66.76 -12.18
N TYR A 26 14.24 65.74 -12.05
CA TYR A 26 13.37 65.28 -13.13
C TYR A 26 12.49 66.40 -13.69
N GLU A 27 11.79 67.17 -12.84
CA GLU A 27 10.98 68.30 -13.29
C GLU A 27 11.82 69.33 -14.06
N LYS A 28 12.95 69.77 -13.51
CA LYS A 28 13.87 70.73 -14.16
C LYS A 28 14.41 70.25 -15.51
N VAL A 29 14.84 68.98 -15.59
CA VAL A 29 15.37 68.39 -16.82
C VAL A 29 14.27 68.24 -17.86
N LEU A 30 13.04 67.90 -17.44
CA LEU A 30 11.91 67.74 -18.35
C LEU A 30 11.42 69.11 -18.87
N GLU A 31 11.47 70.15 -18.07
CA GLU A 31 11.20 71.54 -18.48
C GLU A 31 12.24 72.02 -19.51
N GLN A 32 13.54 71.84 -19.24
CA GLN A 32 14.62 72.11 -20.21
C GLN A 32 14.49 71.30 -21.52
N LEU A 33 14.01 70.06 -21.45
CA LEU A 33 13.71 69.23 -22.63
C LEU A 33 12.43 69.64 -23.38
N ARG A 34 11.59 70.52 -22.81
CA ARG A 34 10.41 71.10 -23.47
C ARG A 34 10.72 72.44 -24.15
N GLU A 35 11.67 73.22 -23.62
CA GLU A 35 12.09 74.50 -24.21
C GLU A 35 12.92 74.33 -25.50
N MET A 36 13.63 73.20 -25.66
CA MET A 36 14.41 72.93 -26.88
C MET A 36 13.58 72.30 -28.00
N GLU A 37 13.46 73.00 -29.13
CA GLU A 37 12.79 72.49 -30.33
C GLU A 37 13.41 71.17 -30.82
N GLY A 38 12.56 70.18 -31.11
CA GLY A 38 12.94 68.84 -31.57
C GLY A 38 13.10 67.77 -30.47
N MET A 39 13.25 68.14 -29.19
CA MET A 39 13.57 67.20 -28.09
C MET A 39 12.41 66.30 -27.61
N LYS A 40 11.19 66.43 -28.16
CA LYS A 40 9.98 65.72 -27.67
C LYS A 40 10.14 64.20 -27.51
N LEU A 41 10.80 63.52 -28.45
CA LEU A 41 10.99 62.07 -28.37
C LEU A 41 11.84 61.65 -27.15
N ILE A 42 12.77 62.50 -26.72
CA ILE A 42 13.61 62.26 -25.54
C ILE A 42 12.83 62.59 -24.27
N SER A 43 12.03 63.66 -24.26
CA SER A 43 11.09 63.97 -23.17
C SER A 43 10.11 62.80 -22.92
N ASP A 44 9.49 62.25 -23.97
CA ASP A 44 8.59 61.08 -23.91
C ASP A 44 9.26 59.81 -23.36
N VAL A 45 10.56 59.62 -23.58
CA VAL A 45 11.33 58.48 -23.06
C VAL A 45 11.73 58.73 -21.60
N TYR A 46 12.14 59.96 -21.26
CA TYR A 46 12.48 60.37 -19.91
C TYR A 46 11.28 60.27 -18.96
N THR A 47 10.07 60.67 -19.41
CA THR A 47 8.82 60.47 -18.67
C THR A 47 8.54 58.99 -18.40
N LYS A 48 8.66 58.11 -19.40
CA LYS A 48 8.44 56.65 -19.19
C LYS A 48 9.46 56.03 -18.26
N LEU A 49 10.70 56.54 -18.25
CA LEU A 49 11.74 56.10 -17.32
C LEU A 49 11.38 56.50 -15.88
N TYR A 50 10.86 57.71 -15.70
CA TYR A 50 10.38 58.21 -14.41
C TYR A 50 9.12 57.51 -13.93
N ASP A 51 8.13 57.26 -14.79
CA ASP A 51 6.94 56.46 -14.46
C ASP A 51 7.35 55.07 -13.94
N SER A 52 8.36 54.46 -14.56
CA SER A 52 8.93 53.18 -14.12
C SER A 52 9.70 53.30 -12.80
N TYR A 53 10.45 54.38 -12.57
CA TYR A 53 11.12 54.65 -11.29
C TYR A 53 10.12 54.88 -10.16
N PHE A 54 9.12 55.73 -10.38
CA PHE A 54 8.07 56.05 -9.41
C PHE A 54 7.26 54.81 -9.05
N LYS A 55 6.91 53.97 -10.04
CA LYS A 55 6.28 52.68 -9.77
C LYS A 55 7.17 51.79 -8.89
N VAL A 56 8.47 51.67 -9.17
CA VAL A 56 9.40 50.89 -8.33
C VAL A 56 9.58 51.51 -6.94
N LYS A 57 9.50 52.84 -6.78
CA LYS A 57 9.48 53.55 -5.49
C LYS A 57 8.24 53.17 -4.67
N VAL A 58 7.05 53.13 -5.29
CA VAL A 58 5.79 52.70 -4.67
C VAL A 58 5.81 51.21 -4.33
N ASP A 59 6.18 50.33 -5.27
CA ASP A 59 6.27 48.88 -5.05
C ASP A 59 7.25 48.56 -3.90
N LYS A 60 8.38 49.30 -3.81
CA LYS A 60 9.35 49.20 -2.70
C LYS A 60 8.78 49.66 -1.35
N ALA A 61 7.94 50.69 -1.32
CA ALA A 61 7.28 51.15 -0.10
C ALA A 61 6.29 50.09 0.43
N VAL A 62 5.47 49.52 -0.45
CA VAL A 62 4.55 48.42 -0.10
C VAL A 62 5.32 47.22 0.47
N ILE A 63 6.43 46.82 -0.16
CA ILE A 63 7.28 45.73 0.35
C ILE A 63 7.92 46.08 1.70
N ALA A 64 8.28 47.35 1.95
CA ALA A 64 8.80 47.78 3.25
C ALA A 64 7.73 47.67 4.35
N ASP A 65 6.49 48.07 4.08
CA ASP A 65 5.36 47.92 5.00
C ASP A 65 5.00 46.45 5.24
N GLU A 66 5.04 45.59 4.22
CA GLU A 66 4.86 44.15 4.37
C GLU A 66 5.96 43.55 5.28
N VAL A 67 7.23 43.93 5.08
CA VAL A 67 8.35 43.50 5.92
C VAL A 67 8.22 44.03 7.36
N ALA A 68 7.75 45.26 7.55
CA ALA A 68 7.47 45.81 8.89
C ALA A 68 6.35 45.03 9.59
N ASN A 69 5.25 44.77 8.89
CA ASN A 69 4.13 43.96 9.38
C ASN A 69 4.54 42.51 9.69
N LEU A 70 5.41 41.90 8.88
CA LEU A 70 5.95 40.56 9.13
C LEU A 70 6.87 40.55 10.37
N LYS A 71 7.75 41.54 10.54
CA LYS A 71 8.57 41.69 11.75
C LYS A 71 7.71 41.89 13.00
N ALA A 72 6.66 42.70 12.93
CA ALA A 72 5.73 42.90 14.04
C ALA A 72 4.95 41.62 14.40
N LYS A 73 4.55 40.82 13.40
CA LYS A 73 3.96 39.49 13.62
C LYS A 73 4.95 38.51 14.23
N MET A 74 6.20 38.49 13.75
CA MET A 74 7.26 37.61 14.26
C MET A 74 7.56 37.90 15.73
N LYS A 75 7.76 39.18 16.09
CA LYS A 75 7.93 39.59 17.49
C LYS A 75 6.76 39.13 18.38
N ARG A 76 5.50 39.27 17.92
CA ARG A 76 4.32 38.77 18.67
C ARG A 76 4.29 37.25 18.84
N PHE A 77 5.03 36.48 18.04
CA PHE A 77 5.24 35.05 18.27
C PHE A 77 6.40 34.80 19.24
N ASP A 78 7.50 35.55 19.15
CA ASP A 78 8.62 35.48 20.10
C ASP A 78 8.17 35.86 21.54
N ASP A 79 7.36 36.92 21.66
CA ASP A 79 6.72 37.36 22.92
C ASP A 79 5.81 36.26 23.51
N LYS A 80 5.15 35.44 22.67
CA LYS A 80 4.33 34.30 23.11
C LYS A 80 5.15 33.07 23.50
N VAL A 81 6.19 32.75 22.71
CA VAL A 81 7.09 31.63 23.00
C VAL A 81 7.84 31.87 24.31
N THR A 82 8.29 33.11 24.57
CA THR A 82 8.91 33.48 25.85
C THR A 82 7.92 33.48 27.02
N GLY A 83 6.63 33.76 26.79
CA GLY A 83 5.55 33.51 27.74
C GLY A 83 5.43 32.02 28.11
N TYR A 84 5.21 31.16 27.13
CA TYR A 84 5.08 29.70 27.35
C TYR A 84 6.32 29.08 28.00
N LEU A 85 7.54 29.56 27.68
CA LEU A 85 8.77 29.11 28.34
C LEU A 85 8.82 29.47 29.83
N ARG A 86 8.15 30.54 30.26
CA ARG A 86 8.02 30.90 31.69
C ARG A 86 6.98 30.02 32.38
N GLU A 87 5.79 29.85 31.79
CA GLU A 87 4.74 28.97 32.30
C GLU A 87 5.26 27.51 32.47
N ILE A 88 6.11 27.04 31.55
CA ILE A 88 6.77 25.73 31.65
C ILE A 88 7.79 25.69 32.79
N ALA A 89 8.50 26.78 33.09
CA ALA A 89 9.44 26.82 34.21
C ALA A 89 8.70 26.78 35.56
N GLU A 90 7.69 27.62 35.74
CA GLU A 90 6.81 27.68 36.92
C GLU A 90 6.07 26.34 37.14
N GLY A 91 5.59 25.71 36.05
CA GLY A 91 5.00 24.38 36.08
C GLY A 91 5.98 23.28 36.49
N ASN A 92 7.25 23.35 36.07
CA ASN A 92 8.27 22.37 36.49
C ASN A 92 8.65 22.52 37.97
N GLU A 93 8.75 23.75 38.49
CA GLU A 93 8.98 24.02 39.92
C GLU A 93 7.82 23.47 40.77
N THR A 94 6.58 23.67 40.33
CA THR A 94 5.39 23.08 40.96
C THR A 94 5.42 21.54 40.94
N ILE A 95 5.92 20.92 39.86
CA ILE A 95 6.07 19.46 39.74
C ILE A 95 7.18 18.92 40.66
N GLU A 96 8.25 19.66 40.93
CA GLU A 96 9.28 19.27 41.90
C GLU A 96 8.71 19.24 43.34
N ILE A 97 7.92 20.24 43.71
CA ILE A 97 7.23 20.31 45.02
C ILE A 97 6.29 19.10 45.20
N LEU A 98 5.39 18.86 44.24
CA LEU A 98 4.46 17.72 44.28
C LEU A 98 5.18 16.36 44.29
N ARG A 99 6.39 16.26 43.71
CA ARG A 99 7.21 15.04 43.79
C ARG A 99 7.80 14.82 45.19
N ALA A 100 8.22 15.88 45.87
CA ALA A 100 8.69 15.78 47.25
C ALA A 100 7.55 15.32 48.18
N GLU A 101 6.37 15.91 48.05
CA GLU A 101 5.16 15.51 48.79
C GLU A 101 4.77 14.04 48.54
N ILE A 102 4.89 13.56 47.29
CA ILE A 102 4.64 12.15 46.94
C ILE A 102 5.65 11.20 47.59
N GLU A 103 6.94 11.55 47.68
CA GLU A 103 7.92 10.71 48.39
C GLU A 103 7.72 10.74 49.92
N GLU A 104 7.32 11.87 50.50
CA GLU A 104 6.96 11.94 51.92
C GLU A 104 5.70 11.10 52.23
N ALA A 105 4.68 11.17 51.35
CA ALA A 105 3.48 10.34 51.46
C ALA A 105 3.78 8.83 51.33
N LYS A 106 4.73 8.44 50.47
CA LYS A 106 5.22 7.05 50.40
C LYS A 106 5.95 6.63 51.67
N ALA A 107 6.84 7.46 52.19
CA ALA A 107 7.57 7.17 53.43
C ALA A 107 6.61 7.00 54.62
N LEU A 108 5.53 7.80 54.68
CA LEU A 108 4.44 7.63 55.64
C LEU A 108 3.65 6.32 55.42
N ALA A 109 3.33 5.98 54.16
CA ALA A 109 2.64 4.73 53.83
C ALA A 109 3.46 3.48 54.19
N ASP A 110 4.76 3.46 53.87
CA ASP A 110 5.69 2.37 54.24
C ASP A 110 5.84 2.27 55.77
N ALA A 111 5.91 3.41 56.48
CA ALA A 111 5.93 3.44 57.94
C ALA A 111 4.61 2.93 58.56
N MET A 112 3.46 3.17 57.92
CA MET A 112 2.18 2.58 58.33
C MET A 112 2.13 1.08 58.04
N HIS A 113 2.57 0.63 56.86
CA HIS A 113 2.58 -0.78 56.50
C HIS A 113 3.55 -1.61 57.37
N ALA A 114 4.67 -1.01 57.80
CA ALA A 114 5.57 -1.61 58.78
C ALA A 114 4.93 -1.74 60.18
N ARG A 115 4.17 -0.72 60.63
CA ARG A 115 3.38 -0.79 61.88
C ARG A 115 2.29 -1.85 61.79
N GLU A 116 1.62 -1.98 60.65
CA GLU A 116 0.60 -3.00 60.42
C GLU A 116 1.20 -4.42 60.44
N LEU A 117 2.40 -4.61 59.86
CA LEU A 117 3.10 -5.90 59.91
C LEU A 117 3.39 -6.34 61.35
N VAL A 118 3.94 -5.44 62.18
CA VAL A 118 4.16 -5.67 63.62
C VAL A 118 2.83 -5.88 64.35
N GLY A 119 1.76 -5.19 63.94
CA GLY A 119 0.40 -5.41 64.41
C GLY A 119 -0.10 -6.83 64.15
N VAL A 120 0.10 -7.35 62.92
CA VAL A 120 -0.25 -8.71 62.53
C VAL A 120 0.58 -9.75 63.29
N GLU A 121 1.89 -9.56 63.46
CA GLU A 121 2.73 -10.43 64.29
C GLU A 121 2.29 -10.43 65.76
N SER A 122 1.89 -9.27 66.30
CA SER A 122 1.32 -9.17 67.66
C SER A 122 -0.02 -9.89 67.78
N MET A 123 -0.89 -9.81 66.76
CA MET A 123 -2.13 -10.57 66.71
C MET A 123 -1.90 -12.07 66.56
N GLU A 124 -0.88 -12.51 65.82
CA GLU A 124 -0.60 -13.94 65.64
C GLU A 124 0.04 -14.55 66.90
N THR A 125 0.89 -13.79 67.61
CA THR A 125 1.38 -14.19 68.94
C THR A 125 0.27 -14.16 70.00
N MET A 126 -0.64 -13.18 69.96
CA MET A 126 -1.85 -13.20 70.81
C MET A 126 -2.78 -14.38 70.49
N LYS A 127 -2.99 -14.75 69.22
CA LYS A 127 -3.74 -15.98 68.85
C LYS A 127 -3.08 -17.24 69.42
N LYS A 128 -1.74 -17.33 69.38
CA LYS A 128 -0.95 -18.42 70.00
C LYS A 128 -1.01 -18.41 71.54
N LEU A 129 -1.35 -17.27 72.16
CA LEU A 129 -1.66 -17.14 73.59
C LEU A 129 -3.12 -17.50 73.91
N VAL A 130 -4.09 -17.10 73.11
CA VAL A 130 -5.50 -17.49 73.27
C VAL A 130 -5.64 -19.02 73.22
N VAL A 131 -5.05 -19.69 72.22
CA VAL A 131 -5.03 -21.17 72.11
C VAL A 131 -4.29 -21.87 73.27
N ARG A 132 -3.52 -21.13 74.07
CA ARG A 132 -2.90 -21.62 75.31
C ARG A 132 -3.84 -21.40 76.51
N LEU A 133 -4.40 -20.20 76.62
CA LEU A 133 -5.36 -19.83 77.67
C LEU A 133 -6.66 -20.63 77.58
N GLU A 134 -7.13 -21.00 76.39
CA GLU A 134 -8.27 -21.92 76.21
C GLU A 134 -7.98 -23.30 76.85
N LYS A 135 -6.76 -23.82 76.67
CA LYS A 135 -6.31 -25.08 77.30
C LYS A 135 -6.14 -24.96 78.82
N GLU A 136 -5.75 -23.78 79.31
CA GLU A 136 -5.69 -23.49 80.75
C GLU A 136 -7.08 -23.23 81.36
N LEU A 137 -8.05 -22.75 80.58
CA LEU A 137 -9.43 -22.51 81.02
C LEU A 137 -10.23 -23.81 81.08
N ASP A 138 -10.01 -24.75 80.16
CA ASP A 138 -10.50 -26.13 80.31
C ASP A 138 -9.84 -26.90 81.46
N ALA A 139 -8.61 -26.53 81.85
CA ALA A 139 -8.00 -27.02 83.10
C ALA A 139 -8.61 -26.35 84.35
N ARG A 140 -9.06 -25.08 84.24
CA ARG A 140 -9.68 -24.30 85.35
C ARG A 140 -11.15 -24.59 85.62
N LYS A 141 -11.87 -25.32 84.76
CA LYS A 141 -13.24 -25.83 85.02
C LYS A 141 -13.28 -26.95 86.10
N ARG A 142 -12.50 -26.79 87.19
CA ARG A 142 -12.34 -27.73 88.31
C ARG A 142 -12.12 -27.03 89.70
N ALA A 143 -12.61 -25.80 89.92
CA ALA A 143 -12.76 -25.09 91.23
C ALA A 143 -13.54 -23.74 91.11
N GLY A 144 -14.09 -23.11 92.18
CA GLY A 144 -14.77 -21.78 92.12
C GLY A 144 -15.34 -21.10 93.43
N ASP A 145 -15.81 -19.84 93.27
CA ASP A 145 -16.90 -18.95 93.87
C ASP A 145 -17.04 -18.44 95.37
N ASP A 146 -17.56 -17.19 95.59
CA ASP A 146 -18.27 -16.55 96.79
C ASP A 146 -18.78 -15.05 96.58
N ASP A 147 -19.65 -14.39 97.43
CA ASP A 147 -20.21 -12.96 97.23
C ASP A 147 -20.89 -12.12 98.43
N ALA A 148 -21.13 -10.79 98.24
CA ALA A 148 -22.21 -9.83 98.73
C ALA A 148 -22.18 -8.89 100.04
N GLY A 149 -22.95 -7.73 100.06
CA GLY A 149 -23.44 -6.95 101.27
C GLY A 149 -23.64 -5.36 101.25
N ALA A 150 -24.64 -4.70 101.96
CA ALA A 150 -24.89 -3.18 101.96
C ALA A 150 -25.83 -2.44 103.03
N THR A 151 -25.91 -1.05 103.02
CA THR A 151 -26.87 -0.02 103.65
C THR A 151 -26.57 0.63 105.07
N SER A 152 -27.15 1.73 105.67
CA SER A 152 -28.29 2.72 105.50
C SER A 152 -28.17 4.09 106.36
N ALA A 153 -29.15 5.04 106.45
CA ALA A 153 -29.03 6.45 107.05
C ALA A 153 -30.28 7.21 107.65
N VAL A 154 -30.17 8.46 108.23
CA VAL A 154 -31.22 9.56 108.33
C VAL A 154 -30.92 10.95 109.03
N LYS A 155 -29.99 11.09 110.00
CA LYS A 155 -30.06 12.12 111.09
C LYS A 155 -29.66 13.60 110.79
N GLU A 156 -29.87 14.13 109.59
CA GLU A 156 -29.04 15.22 109.03
C GLU A 156 -29.60 16.67 109.13
N LYS A 157 -30.85 16.86 109.52
CA LYS A 157 -31.66 18.02 109.08
C LYS A 157 -31.34 19.42 109.66
N GLU A 158 -30.81 19.57 110.87
CA GLU A 158 -30.64 20.91 111.49
C GLU A 158 -29.41 21.71 111.01
N LYS A 159 -28.46 21.08 110.30
CA LYS A 159 -27.27 21.79 109.78
C LYS A 159 -27.63 22.79 108.67
N PHE A 160 -28.69 22.51 107.92
CA PHE A 160 -29.03 23.20 106.68
C PHE A 160 -29.36 24.70 106.84
N GLU A 161 -29.87 25.18 107.98
CA GLU A 161 -30.22 26.61 108.11
C GLU A 161 -29.01 27.54 108.22
N LYS A 162 -27.92 27.09 108.88
CA LYS A 162 -26.66 27.84 108.91
C LYS A 162 -25.90 27.73 107.59
N GLU A 163 -26.04 26.60 106.89
CA GLU A 163 -25.57 26.49 105.50
C GLU A 163 -26.31 27.47 104.58
N LYS A 164 -27.63 27.62 104.70
CA LYS A 164 -28.44 28.52 103.84
C LYS A 164 -27.89 29.95 103.77
N ALA A 165 -27.47 30.53 104.90
CA ALA A 165 -26.89 31.88 104.92
C ALA A 165 -25.50 31.95 104.23
N ARG A 166 -24.68 30.90 104.40
CA ARG A 166 -23.37 30.78 103.72
C ARG A 166 -23.55 30.60 102.21
N LEU A 167 -24.46 29.70 101.83
CA LEU A 167 -24.88 29.40 100.47
C LEU A 167 -25.45 30.64 99.76
N GLN A 168 -26.11 31.57 100.47
CA GLN A 168 -26.61 32.80 99.87
C GLN A 168 -25.45 33.72 99.38
N SER A 169 -24.38 33.85 100.17
CA SER A 169 -23.19 34.62 99.79
C SER A 169 -22.37 33.90 98.69
N GLU A 170 -22.25 32.58 98.79
CA GLU A 170 -21.65 31.74 97.74
C GLU A 170 -22.44 31.84 96.43
N LEU A 171 -23.77 31.89 96.48
CA LEU A 171 -24.67 32.06 95.34
C LEU A 171 -24.47 33.41 94.66
N ASP A 172 -24.34 34.52 95.40
CA ASP A 172 -24.13 35.84 94.79
C ASP A 172 -22.71 35.98 94.20
N SER A 173 -21.69 35.36 94.83
CA SER A 173 -20.36 35.18 94.24
C SER A 173 -20.37 34.27 92.99
N ALA A 174 -21.24 33.27 92.96
CA ALA A 174 -21.42 32.38 91.81
C ALA A 174 -22.17 33.09 90.66
N LYS A 175 -23.19 33.91 90.96
CA LYS A 175 -23.86 34.78 89.97
C LYS A 175 -22.87 35.70 89.29
N GLN A 176 -22.03 36.43 90.06
CA GLN A 176 -21.05 37.34 89.47
C GLN A 176 -20.06 36.61 88.54
N ARG A 177 -19.63 35.40 88.92
CA ARG A 177 -18.80 34.54 88.06
C ARG A 177 -19.57 34.02 86.83
N LEU A 178 -20.84 33.68 86.98
CA LEU A 178 -21.71 33.25 85.88
C LEU A 178 -21.92 34.39 84.87
N THR A 179 -22.16 35.63 85.31
CA THR A 179 -22.30 36.79 84.41
C THR A 179 -21.01 37.01 83.59
N ASN A 180 -19.85 36.96 84.24
CA ASN A 180 -18.55 37.09 83.55
C ASN A 180 -18.27 35.92 82.59
N ALA A 181 -18.73 34.70 82.92
CA ALA A 181 -18.60 33.54 82.05
C ALA A 181 -19.56 33.60 80.85
N LEU A 182 -20.77 34.12 81.04
CA LEU A 182 -21.75 34.36 79.97
C LEU A 182 -21.24 35.43 78.98
N SER A 183 -20.73 36.56 79.46
CA SER A 183 -20.15 37.57 78.57
C SER A 183 -18.92 37.05 77.81
N TYR A 184 -18.13 36.15 78.41
CA TYR A 184 -17.00 35.50 77.73
C TYR A 184 -17.46 34.44 76.70
N LEU A 185 -18.59 33.77 76.94
CA LEU A 185 -19.23 32.88 75.95
C LEU A 185 -19.81 33.69 74.79
N GLU A 186 -20.53 34.78 75.05
CA GLU A 186 -21.02 35.71 74.02
C GLU A 186 -19.87 36.26 73.16
N GLU A 187 -18.73 36.59 73.78
CA GLU A 187 -17.50 36.97 73.10
C GLU A 187 -16.83 35.85 72.29
N LEU A 188 -17.05 34.57 72.63
CA LEU A 188 -16.54 33.41 71.90
C LEU A 188 -17.47 33.00 70.77
N ASP A 189 -18.78 33.03 70.97
CA ASP A 189 -19.78 32.76 69.93
C ASP A 189 -19.75 33.84 68.84
N ALA A 190 -19.49 35.11 69.20
CA ALA A 190 -19.20 36.17 68.23
C ALA A 190 -17.91 35.93 67.42
N LYS A 191 -16.90 35.25 68.00
CA LYS A 191 -15.65 34.89 67.31
C LYS A 191 -15.81 33.63 66.46
N ASN A 192 -16.60 32.66 66.91
CA ASN A 192 -16.96 31.47 66.12
C ASN A 192 -17.81 31.85 64.90
N THR A 193 -18.88 32.63 65.08
CA THR A 193 -19.73 33.07 63.96
C THR A 193 -18.95 33.89 62.93
N THR A 194 -18.03 34.78 63.34
CA THR A 194 -17.13 35.49 62.41
C THR A 194 -16.08 34.58 61.75
N ALA A 195 -15.66 33.49 62.40
CA ALA A 195 -14.81 32.46 61.79
C ALA A 195 -15.58 31.59 60.79
N GLU A 196 -16.79 31.14 61.12
CA GLU A 196 -17.70 30.42 60.22
C GLU A 196 -18.03 31.28 58.98
N GLU A 197 -18.29 32.58 59.17
CA GLU A 197 -18.44 33.55 58.09
C GLU A 197 -17.18 33.74 57.22
N THR A 198 -15.97 33.50 57.72
CA THR A 198 -14.75 33.55 56.88
C THR A 198 -14.47 32.21 56.22
N ILE A 199 -14.81 31.08 56.86
CA ILE A 199 -14.75 29.74 56.26
C ILE A 199 -15.69 29.67 55.05
N LEU A 200 -16.97 30.04 55.18
CA LEU A 200 -17.93 30.04 54.07
C LEU A 200 -17.45 30.89 52.87
N LYS A 201 -16.82 32.04 53.13
CA LYS A 201 -16.27 32.91 52.07
C LYS A 201 -15.02 32.33 51.41
N LEU A 202 -14.23 31.54 52.14
CA LEU A 202 -13.08 30.81 51.60
C LEU A 202 -13.51 29.54 50.85
N GLU A 203 -14.59 28.88 51.28
CA GLU A 203 -15.22 27.75 50.57
C GLU A 203 -15.84 28.21 49.25
N GLU A 204 -16.56 29.35 49.22
CA GLU A 204 -17.09 29.96 47.98
C GLU A 204 -15.94 30.34 47.02
N GLN A 205 -14.84 30.90 47.53
CA GLN A 205 -13.65 31.20 46.72
C GLN A 205 -12.91 29.94 46.24
N LEU A 206 -12.91 28.86 47.02
CA LEU A 206 -12.37 27.57 46.60
C LEU A 206 -13.23 26.93 45.52
N GLU A 207 -14.56 26.94 45.63
CA GLU A 207 -15.44 26.45 44.57
C GLU A 207 -15.30 27.28 43.29
N GLU A 208 -15.18 28.62 43.37
CA GLU A 208 -14.92 29.44 42.17
C GLU A 208 -13.52 29.15 41.58
N ALA A 209 -12.50 28.96 42.42
CA ALA A 209 -11.17 28.58 41.97
C ALA A 209 -11.15 27.21 41.28
N ASP A 210 -11.79 26.18 41.84
CA ASP A 210 -11.87 24.83 41.27
C ASP A 210 -12.70 24.81 39.98
N ASN A 211 -13.83 25.52 39.92
CA ASN A 211 -14.61 25.65 38.69
C ASN A 211 -13.81 26.34 37.57
N ASN A 212 -12.99 27.35 37.92
CA ASN A 212 -12.08 27.98 36.97
C ASN A 212 -10.90 27.05 36.60
N ALA A 213 -10.34 26.29 37.54
CA ALA A 213 -9.29 25.31 37.28
C ALA A 213 -9.76 24.16 36.38
N VAL A 214 -10.99 23.68 36.54
CA VAL A 214 -11.61 22.69 35.62
C VAL A 214 -11.84 23.31 34.24
N ARG A 215 -12.23 24.58 34.16
CA ARG A 215 -12.40 25.30 32.89
C ARG A 215 -11.07 25.53 32.17
N THR A 216 -10.00 25.94 32.88
CA THR A 216 -8.66 26.11 32.29
C THR A 216 -8.03 24.78 31.93
N ASN A 217 -8.14 23.73 32.75
CA ASN A 217 -7.65 22.40 32.42
C ASN A 217 -8.32 21.84 31.15
N ARG A 218 -9.64 21.98 31.00
CA ARG A 218 -10.33 21.59 29.74
C ARG A 218 -9.85 22.39 28.52
N LEU A 219 -9.53 23.68 28.70
CA LEU A 219 -8.95 24.51 27.63
C LEU A 219 -7.50 24.08 27.30
N VAL A 220 -6.70 23.73 28.32
CA VAL A 220 -5.34 23.20 28.15
C VAL A 220 -5.35 21.82 27.50
N GLU A 221 -6.30 20.94 27.82
CA GLU A 221 -6.48 19.66 27.13
C GLU A 221 -6.92 19.86 25.67
N HIS A 222 -7.84 20.79 25.39
CA HIS A 222 -8.21 21.16 24.01
C HIS A 222 -7.01 21.68 23.23
N LEU A 223 -6.27 22.65 23.79
CA LEU A 223 -5.09 23.25 23.16
C LEU A 223 -3.92 22.24 23.04
N ARG A 224 -3.80 21.26 23.94
CA ARG A 224 -2.87 20.13 23.79
C ARG A 224 -3.31 19.20 22.65
N GLY A 225 -4.59 18.85 22.56
CA GLY A 225 -5.15 18.09 21.44
C GLY A 225 -4.95 18.78 20.09
N GLU A 226 -5.17 20.09 20.01
CA GLU A 226 -4.86 20.92 18.84
C GLU A 226 -3.35 20.99 18.58
N SER A 227 -2.51 21.14 19.62
CA SER A 227 -1.05 21.14 19.48
C SER A 227 -0.52 19.80 18.95
N ASP A 228 -1.04 18.68 19.44
CA ASP A 228 -0.58 17.34 19.07
C ASP A 228 -1.15 16.88 17.72
N THR A 229 -2.36 17.30 17.35
CA THR A 229 -2.86 17.13 15.98
C THR A 229 -2.11 18.03 14.99
N LEU A 230 -1.75 19.27 15.36
CA LEU A 230 -0.89 20.13 14.54
C LEU A 230 0.54 19.59 14.42
N LYS A 231 1.13 19.00 15.48
CA LYS A 231 2.41 18.28 15.39
C LYS A 231 2.30 17.08 14.47
N ALA A 232 1.27 16.24 14.63
CA ALA A 232 1.03 15.10 13.76
C ALA A 232 0.80 15.53 12.30
N GLU A 233 0.15 16.67 12.06
CA GLU A 233 0.05 17.28 10.73
C GLU A 233 1.41 17.78 10.21
N VAL A 234 2.22 18.45 11.02
CA VAL A 234 3.57 18.90 10.67
C VAL A 234 4.48 17.71 10.35
N ASP A 235 4.44 16.64 11.13
CA ASP A 235 5.20 15.41 10.88
C ASP A 235 4.71 14.68 9.63
N ASN A 236 3.38 14.55 9.43
CA ASN A 236 2.83 14.01 8.19
C ASN A 236 3.22 14.86 6.97
N ARG A 237 3.20 16.19 7.08
CA ARG A 237 3.65 17.12 6.05
C ARG A 237 5.17 17.00 5.82
N ALA A 238 5.98 16.81 6.86
CA ALA A 238 7.42 16.60 6.77
C ALA A 238 7.77 15.25 6.11
N MET A 239 7.07 14.16 6.47
CA MET A 239 7.17 12.87 5.79
C MET A 239 6.71 12.98 4.32
N LYS A 240 5.64 13.75 4.04
CA LYS A 240 5.19 14.01 2.68
C LYS A 240 6.25 14.78 1.88
N ILE A 241 6.80 15.85 2.43
CA ILE A 241 7.90 16.65 1.84
C ILE A 241 9.12 15.75 1.59
N LYS A 242 9.53 14.91 2.54
CA LYS A 242 10.60 13.93 2.35
C LYS A 242 10.30 12.97 1.20
N SER A 243 9.08 12.42 1.13
CA SER A 243 8.64 11.54 0.04
C SER A 243 8.56 12.25 -1.33
N LEU A 244 8.27 13.55 -1.34
CA LEU A 244 8.25 14.39 -2.53
C LEU A 244 9.66 14.75 -2.98
N ASN A 245 10.57 15.11 -2.06
CA ASN A 245 11.98 15.35 -2.34
C ASN A 245 12.67 14.07 -2.86
N GLU A 246 12.34 12.90 -2.31
CA GLU A 246 12.79 11.62 -2.88
C GLU A 246 12.23 11.35 -4.28
N LYS A 247 10.98 11.74 -4.56
CA LYS A 247 10.40 11.65 -5.92
C LYS A 247 11.04 12.65 -6.87
N ILE A 248 11.33 13.88 -6.43
CA ILE A 248 12.07 14.90 -7.18
C ILE A 248 13.47 14.37 -7.52
N ALA A 249 14.25 13.90 -6.54
CA ALA A 249 15.58 13.33 -6.79
C ALA A 249 15.57 12.07 -7.68
N LYS A 250 14.49 11.29 -7.68
CA LYS A 250 14.27 10.16 -8.62
C LYS A 250 13.90 10.67 -10.02
N ASN A 251 13.10 11.74 -10.12
CA ASN A 251 12.71 12.37 -11.37
C ASN A 251 13.87 13.15 -12.02
N GLU A 252 14.67 13.88 -11.26
CA GLU A 252 15.91 14.54 -11.70
C GLU A 252 16.87 13.54 -12.32
N LYS A 253 17.12 12.40 -11.64
CA LYS A 253 17.92 11.29 -12.18
C LYS A 253 17.27 10.61 -13.40
N SER A 254 15.96 10.76 -13.60
CA SER A 254 15.26 10.30 -14.81
C SER A 254 15.34 11.31 -15.94
N ILE A 255 15.32 12.62 -15.63
CA ILE A 255 15.53 13.73 -16.56
C ILE A 255 16.98 13.71 -17.05
N GLU A 256 17.96 13.62 -16.17
CA GLU A 256 19.39 13.47 -16.52
C GLU A 256 19.64 12.26 -17.46
N ARG A 257 18.92 11.15 -17.24
CA ARG A 257 18.94 9.98 -18.15
C ARG A 257 18.25 10.27 -19.49
N ARG A 258 17.15 11.01 -19.49
CA ARG A 258 16.43 11.44 -20.70
C ARG A 258 17.25 12.45 -21.51
N ASP A 259 17.93 13.38 -20.87
CA ASP A 259 18.82 14.34 -21.52
C ASP A 259 20.04 13.66 -22.12
N LYS A 260 20.63 12.68 -21.42
CA LYS A 260 21.68 11.81 -21.97
C LYS A 260 21.17 10.96 -23.16
N GLN A 261 19.91 10.51 -23.13
CA GLN A 261 19.27 9.84 -24.27
C GLN A 261 19.01 10.81 -25.44
N LEU A 262 18.52 12.03 -25.18
CA LEU A 262 18.29 13.07 -26.18
C LEU A 262 19.59 13.55 -26.82
N ALA A 263 20.66 13.75 -26.05
CA ALA A 263 21.98 14.07 -26.58
C ALA A 263 22.54 12.94 -27.47
N HIS A 264 22.28 11.67 -27.14
CA HIS A 264 22.64 10.53 -27.98
C HIS A 264 21.77 10.42 -29.24
N LEU A 265 20.47 10.74 -29.14
CA LEU A 265 19.54 10.78 -30.28
C LEU A 265 19.86 11.95 -31.23
N ASN A 266 20.22 13.13 -30.72
CA ASN A 266 20.65 14.27 -31.54
C ASN A 266 21.95 13.92 -32.28
N LYS A 267 22.95 13.33 -31.61
CA LYS A 267 24.16 12.83 -32.31
C LYS A 267 23.85 11.81 -33.41
N LYS A 268 22.83 10.97 -33.23
CA LYS A 268 22.34 10.05 -34.29
C LYS A 268 21.56 10.77 -35.39
N LEU A 269 20.78 11.80 -35.06
CA LEU A 269 20.06 12.63 -36.03
C LEU A 269 21.04 13.41 -36.92
N ASP A 270 22.10 13.96 -36.34
CA ASP A 270 23.11 14.72 -37.08
C ASP A 270 24.01 13.80 -37.93
N ALA A 271 24.32 12.59 -37.45
CA ALA A 271 24.93 11.55 -38.28
C ALA A 271 24.01 11.13 -39.46
N ALA A 272 22.72 10.91 -39.20
CA ALA A 272 21.75 10.57 -40.24
C ALA A 272 21.51 11.72 -41.24
N ARG A 273 21.64 12.99 -40.81
CA ARG A 273 21.65 14.16 -41.69
C ARG A 273 22.88 14.19 -42.60
N ALA A 274 24.07 13.89 -42.07
CA ALA A 274 25.28 13.78 -42.88
C ALA A 274 25.20 12.61 -43.89
N GLU A 275 24.63 11.46 -43.50
CA GLU A 275 24.32 10.37 -44.44
C GLU A 275 23.26 10.78 -45.47
N GLN A 276 22.26 11.58 -45.09
CA GLN A 276 21.24 12.12 -46.00
C GLN A 276 21.85 13.09 -47.03
N GLU A 277 22.75 13.99 -46.63
CA GLU A 277 23.47 14.88 -47.57
C GLU A 277 24.39 14.08 -48.50
N ALA A 278 25.11 13.09 -47.98
CA ALA A 278 25.91 12.17 -48.80
C ALA A 278 25.05 11.39 -49.80
N ALA A 279 23.85 10.94 -49.39
CA ALA A 279 22.89 10.27 -50.26
C ALA A 279 22.28 11.22 -51.32
N ILE A 280 22.02 12.48 -50.98
CA ILE A 280 21.56 13.51 -51.92
C ILE A 280 22.64 13.79 -52.98
N ASN A 281 23.90 13.96 -52.56
CA ASN A 281 25.04 14.16 -53.46
C ASN A 281 25.32 12.94 -54.36
N LYS A 282 24.98 11.74 -53.89
CA LYS A 282 25.03 10.52 -54.71
C LYS A 282 23.82 10.41 -55.66
N ALA A 283 22.66 10.91 -55.26
CA ALA A 283 21.45 10.95 -56.08
C ALA A 283 21.50 12.00 -57.20
N THR A 284 22.23 13.11 -57.03
CA THR A 284 22.52 14.06 -58.13
C THR A 284 23.43 13.42 -59.18
N GLN A 285 24.56 12.82 -58.78
CA GLN A 285 25.43 12.06 -59.68
C GLN A 285 24.70 10.93 -60.43
N LEU A 286 23.79 10.23 -59.76
CA LEU A 286 22.97 9.19 -60.40
C LEU A 286 21.90 9.76 -61.34
N ARG A 287 21.46 11.01 -61.18
CA ARG A 287 20.57 11.68 -62.15
C ARG A 287 21.31 12.05 -63.42
N GLU A 288 22.50 12.64 -63.32
CA GLU A 288 23.34 12.95 -64.49
C GLU A 288 23.63 11.68 -65.31
N ASN A 289 23.96 10.57 -64.64
CA ASN A 289 24.15 9.27 -65.30
C ASN A 289 22.86 8.70 -65.92
N LEU A 290 21.69 8.91 -65.31
CA LEU A 290 20.40 8.45 -65.87
C LEU A 290 19.94 9.28 -67.08
N ASP A 291 20.19 10.59 -67.09
CA ASP A 291 19.83 11.44 -68.23
C ASP A 291 20.77 11.20 -69.43
N ASN A 292 22.05 10.87 -69.18
CA ASN A 292 22.93 10.31 -70.21
C ASN A 292 22.39 8.97 -70.79
N LEU A 293 21.97 8.02 -69.93
CA LEU A 293 21.41 6.74 -70.39
C LEU A 293 20.09 6.90 -71.16
N ARG A 294 19.26 7.89 -70.82
CA ARG A 294 18.01 8.20 -71.55
C ARG A 294 18.28 8.63 -72.98
N ALA A 295 19.32 9.42 -73.22
CA ALA A 295 19.74 9.83 -74.57
C ALA A 295 20.27 8.66 -75.44
N GLU A 296 20.67 7.54 -74.84
CA GLU A 296 20.96 6.28 -75.54
C GLU A 296 19.69 5.42 -75.74
N PHE A 297 18.77 5.42 -74.77
CA PHE A 297 17.52 4.68 -74.87
C PHE A 297 16.62 5.17 -76.01
N GLU A 298 16.52 6.49 -76.24
CA GLU A 298 15.73 7.02 -77.38
C GLU A 298 16.30 6.60 -78.75
N LYS A 299 17.63 6.45 -78.86
CA LYS A 299 18.31 5.95 -80.08
C LYS A 299 18.04 4.46 -80.34
N THR A 300 17.74 3.67 -79.30
CA THR A 300 17.41 2.24 -79.46
C THR A 300 15.91 2.01 -79.62
N ASN A 301 15.05 2.81 -78.98
CA ASN A 301 13.60 2.69 -79.14
C ASN A 301 13.13 3.04 -80.58
N THR A 302 13.82 3.96 -81.24
CA THR A 302 13.58 4.30 -82.66
C THR A 302 13.92 3.15 -83.63
N THR A 303 14.88 2.27 -83.32
CA THR A 303 15.16 1.09 -84.15
C THR A 303 14.17 -0.05 -83.92
N LEU A 304 13.70 -0.24 -82.67
CA LEU A 304 12.72 -1.28 -82.30
C LEU A 304 11.33 -1.07 -82.94
N SER A 305 10.96 0.20 -83.20
CA SER A 305 9.72 0.55 -83.91
C SER A 305 9.64 -0.08 -85.31
N ASN A 306 10.77 -0.17 -86.01
CA ASN A 306 10.82 -0.66 -87.39
C ASN A 306 10.63 -2.20 -87.46
N THR A 307 11.31 -2.96 -86.62
CA THR A 307 11.24 -4.44 -86.62
C THR A 307 9.88 -4.95 -86.13
N THR A 308 9.21 -4.20 -85.24
CA THR A 308 7.86 -4.52 -84.75
C THR A 308 6.81 -4.53 -85.88
N ARG A 309 7.08 -3.90 -87.03
CA ARG A 309 6.18 -3.88 -88.20
C ARG A 309 6.15 -5.21 -88.96
N GLU A 310 7.19 -6.04 -88.86
CA GLU A 310 7.36 -7.25 -89.68
C GLU A 310 6.74 -8.50 -89.03
N LEU A 311 6.85 -8.62 -87.70
CA LEU A 311 6.30 -9.74 -86.92
C LEU A 311 4.76 -9.85 -86.92
N ARG A 312 4.04 -8.82 -87.39
CA ARG A 312 2.57 -8.82 -87.41
C ARG A 312 1.98 -9.73 -88.49
N ASN A 313 2.76 -10.12 -89.51
CA ASN A 313 2.28 -10.90 -90.65
C ASN A 313 2.27 -12.42 -90.41
N THR A 314 3.12 -12.95 -89.52
CA THR A 314 3.34 -14.41 -89.36
C THR A 314 2.36 -15.10 -88.39
N ILE A 315 1.54 -14.34 -87.67
CA ILE A 315 0.62 -14.85 -86.63
C ILE A 315 -0.67 -15.45 -87.23
N SER A 316 -0.97 -15.16 -88.51
CA SER A 316 -2.24 -15.55 -89.17
C SER A 316 -2.43 -17.07 -89.32
N ASP A 317 -1.35 -17.80 -89.65
CA ASP A 317 -1.48 -19.19 -90.15
C ASP A 317 -1.54 -20.26 -89.05
N ASN A 318 -1.04 -19.98 -87.84
CA ASN A 318 -0.83 -21.01 -86.82
C ASN A 318 -2.14 -21.59 -86.23
N ASN A 319 -3.25 -20.86 -86.34
CA ASN A 319 -4.52 -21.21 -85.68
C ASN A 319 -5.28 -22.41 -86.29
N LYS A 320 -4.87 -22.93 -87.46
CA LYS A 320 -5.60 -24.02 -88.15
C LYS A 320 -5.25 -25.43 -87.68
N GLN A 321 -4.09 -25.67 -87.07
CA GLN A 321 -3.59 -27.03 -86.81
C GLN A 321 -3.95 -27.62 -85.42
N ARG A 322 -4.62 -26.86 -84.52
CA ARG A 322 -4.84 -27.29 -83.13
C ARG A 322 -5.99 -28.26 -82.87
N ASN A 323 -6.89 -28.49 -83.83
CA ASN A 323 -8.22 -29.07 -83.54
C ASN A 323 -8.36 -30.60 -83.72
N GLU A 324 -7.40 -31.30 -84.32
CA GLU A 324 -7.58 -32.74 -84.65
C GLU A 324 -6.96 -33.71 -83.62
N ILE A 325 -5.92 -33.30 -82.89
CA ILE A 325 -5.10 -34.18 -82.03
C ILE A 325 -5.88 -34.77 -80.83
N VAL A 326 -6.97 -34.13 -80.41
CA VAL A 326 -7.68 -34.44 -79.14
C VAL A 326 -8.41 -35.81 -79.14
N LYS A 327 -8.75 -36.39 -80.31
CA LYS A 327 -9.65 -37.55 -80.39
C LYS A 327 -9.00 -38.92 -80.15
N LEU A 328 -7.74 -39.14 -80.53
CA LEU A 328 -7.17 -40.51 -80.64
C LEU A 328 -6.55 -41.05 -79.34
N THR A 329 -6.04 -40.21 -78.44
CA THR A 329 -5.28 -40.64 -77.25
C THR A 329 -6.12 -41.39 -76.20
N LYS A 330 -7.45 -41.37 -76.30
CA LYS A 330 -8.35 -41.71 -75.19
C LYS A 330 -8.66 -43.21 -75.02
N GLN A 331 -8.42 -44.04 -76.04
CA GLN A 331 -8.82 -45.46 -76.03
C GLN A 331 -7.71 -46.44 -75.59
N ALA A 332 -6.43 -46.13 -75.86
CA ALA A 332 -5.33 -47.05 -75.58
C ALA A 332 -5.06 -47.31 -74.07
N VAL A 333 -5.38 -46.35 -73.21
CA VAL A 333 -5.03 -46.37 -71.77
C VAL A 333 -5.87 -47.37 -70.95
N GLN A 334 -7.01 -47.84 -71.48
CA GLN A 334 -8.03 -48.49 -70.67
C GLN A 334 -7.76 -49.99 -70.37
N GLN A 335 -7.04 -50.71 -71.23
CA GLN A 335 -6.83 -52.16 -71.06
C GLN A 335 -5.65 -52.49 -70.13
N THR A 336 -4.50 -51.83 -70.29
CA THR A 336 -3.26 -52.15 -69.53
C THR A 336 -3.44 -52.05 -68.02
N LYS A 337 -4.28 -51.11 -67.55
CA LYS A 337 -4.59 -50.93 -66.12
C LYS A 337 -5.31 -52.13 -65.48
N ARG A 338 -5.99 -52.98 -66.25
CA ARG A 338 -6.84 -54.05 -65.70
C ARG A 338 -6.05 -55.27 -65.22
N TYR A 339 -4.86 -55.51 -65.78
CA TYR A 339 -3.99 -56.63 -65.39
C TYR A 339 -3.22 -56.33 -64.11
N GLN A 340 -2.53 -55.18 -64.06
CA GLN A 340 -1.72 -54.74 -62.89
C GLN A 340 -2.53 -54.62 -61.59
N LEU A 341 -3.84 -54.39 -61.69
CA LEU A 341 -4.73 -54.30 -60.53
C LEU A 341 -4.86 -55.64 -59.77
N LEU A 342 -4.75 -56.78 -60.46
CA LEU A 342 -4.98 -58.10 -59.86
C LEU A 342 -3.79 -58.61 -59.04
N GLU A 343 -2.55 -58.33 -59.46
CA GLU A 343 -1.35 -58.68 -58.67
C GLU A 343 -1.26 -57.83 -57.40
N GLY A 344 -1.50 -56.51 -57.51
CA GLY A 344 -1.50 -55.60 -56.37
C GLY A 344 -2.50 -56.00 -55.28
N ASN A 345 -3.70 -56.45 -55.68
CA ASN A 345 -4.73 -56.91 -54.75
C ASN A 345 -4.29 -58.11 -53.89
N LYS A 346 -3.43 -59.01 -54.40
CA LYS A 346 -2.92 -60.14 -53.60
C LYS A 346 -1.97 -59.65 -52.50
N ALA A 347 -1.01 -58.79 -52.86
CA ALA A 347 -0.06 -58.23 -51.90
C ALA A 347 -0.75 -57.34 -50.84
N ASN A 348 -1.82 -56.64 -51.22
CA ASN A 348 -2.62 -55.85 -50.28
C ASN A 348 -3.28 -56.73 -49.20
N ILE A 349 -3.89 -57.87 -49.58
CA ILE A 349 -4.55 -58.78 -48.64
C ILE A 349 -3.57 -59.39 -47.61
N GLU A 350 -2.35 -59.72 -48.02
CA GLU A 350 -1.32 -60.25 -47.12
C GLU A 350 -0.81 -59.17 -46.15
N ASN A 351 -0.65 -57.92 -46.61
CA ASN A 351 -0.31 -56.79 -45.74
C ASN A 351 -1.46 -56.43 -44.77
N ASP A 352 -2.71 -56.39 -45.24
CA ASP A 352 -3.87 -56.09 -44.39
C ASP A 352 -4.11 -57.18 -43.33
N ARG A 353 -3.79 -58.46 -43.60
CA ARG A 353 -3.82 -59.53 -42.58
C ARG A 353 -2.91 -59.22 -41.40
N ASP A 354 -1.68 -58.81 -41.66
CA ASP A 354 -0.68 -58.60 -40.60
C ASP A 354 -0.84 -57.23 -39.93
N ARG A 355 -1.33 -56.24 -40.67
CA ARG A 355 -1.86 -54.97 -40.14
C ARG A 355 -3.04 -55.20 -39.18
N LEU A 356 -4.00 -56.06 -39.53
CA LEU A 356 -5.12 -56.41 -38.66
C LEU A 356 -4.65 -57.13 -37.39
N ARG A 357 -3.63 -58.00 -37.48
CA ARG A 357 -3.00 -58.60 -36.29
C ARG A 357 -2.34 -57.55 -35.38
N GLN A 358 -1.63 -56.57 -35.94
CA GLN A 358 -1.11 -55.45 -35.15
C GLN A 358 -2.24 -54.60 -34.54
N GLN A 359 -3.31 -54.32 -35.30
CA GLN A 359 -4.46 -53.57 -34.81
C GLN A 359 -5.20 -54.28 -33.67
N VAL A 360 -5.33 -55.61 -33.70
CA VAL A 360 -5.89 -56.38 -32.57
C VAL A 360 -4.99 -56.22 -31.34
N SER A 361 -3.68 -56.40 -31.45
CA SER A 361 -2.75 -56.24 -30.30
C SER A 361 -2.68 -54.81 -29.76
N VAL A 362 -2.94 -53.81 -30.61
CA VAL A 362 -3.11 -52.40 -30.19
C VAL A 362 -4.44 -52.23 -29.46
N MET A 363 -5.57 -52.67 -30.04
CA MET A 363 -6.89 -52.61 -29.42
C MET A 363 -6.95 -53.36 -28.07
N GLU A 364 -6.28 -54.50 -27.92
CA GLU A 364 -6.16 -55.21 -26.64
C GLU A 364 -5.44 -54.37 -25.56
N ARG A 365 -4.38 -53.64 -25.95
CA ARG A 365 -3.69 -52.68 -25.08
C ARG A 365 -4.55 -51.46 -24.78
N ASP A 366 -5.25 -50.92 -25.77
CA ASP A 366 -6.14 -49.77 -25.59
C ASP A 366 -7.35 -50.12 -24.71
N LEU A 367 -7.83 -51.36 -24.75
CA LEU A 367 -8.90 -51.86 -23.87
C LEU A 367 -8.40 -52.09 -22.44
N GLN A 368 -7.14 -52.53 -22.26
CA GLN A 368 -6.49 -52.55 -20.93
C GLN A 368 -6.25 -51.14 -20.38
N LEU A 369 -5.75 -50.21 -21.21
CA LEU A 369 -5.55 -48.80 -20.85
C LEU A 369 -6.89 -48.13 -20.53
N GLY A 370 -7.93 -48.37 -21.33
CA GLY A 370 -9.30 -47.87 -21.11
C GLY A 370 -9.93 -48.38 -19.81
N LYS A 371 -9.73 -49.66 -19.45
CA LYS A 371 -10.13 -50.18 -18.13
C LYS A 371 -9.37 -49.49 -17.00
N LYS A 372 -8.06 -49.32 -17.13
CA LYS A 372 -7.22 -48.66 -16.13
C LYS A 372 -7.54 -47.16 -15.99
N GLN A 373 -7.95 -46.53 -17.08
CA GLN A 373 -8.43 -45.15 -17.09
C GLN A 373 -9.81 -45.06 -16.42
N ALA A 374 -10.76 -45.94 -16.74
CA ALA A 374 -12.07 -45.98 -16.08
C ALA A 374 -11.98 -46.22 -14.56
N GLU A 375 -10.99 -47.00 -14.08
CA GLU A 375 -10.70 -47.13 -12.65
C GLU A 375 -10.13 -45.84 -12.02
N ASN A 376 -9.31 -45.07 -12.76
CA ASN A 376 -8.86 -43.74 -12.32
C ASN A 376 -10.02 -42.74 -12.34
N ASP A 377 -10.77 -42.66 -13.44
CA ASP A 377 -11.93 -41.78 -13.61
C ASP A 377 -12.97 -42.03 -12.50
N LYS A 378 -13.20 -43.28 -12.12
CA LYS A 378 -14.08 -43.62 -10.99
C LYS A 378 -13.56 -43.07 -9.66
N ARG A 379 -12.25 -43.19 -9.38
CA ARG A 379 -11.62 -42.62 -8.17
C ARG A 379 -11.67 -41.10 -8.18
N ASP A 380 -11.44 -40.49 -9.34
CA ASP A 380 -11.49 -39.04 -9.50
C ASP A 380 -12.94 -38.53 -9.39
N ILE A 381 -13.95 -39.28 -9.84
CA ILE A 381 -15.38 -39.03 -9.55
C ILE A 381 -15.69 -39.17 -8.05
N GLU A 382 -15.15 -40.16 -7.35
CA GLU A 382 -15.31 -40.30 -5.89
C GLU A 382 -14.64 -39.14 -5.13
N ASN A 383 -13.47 -38.67 -5.59
CA ASN A 383 -12.79 -37.50 -5.04
C ASN A 383 -13.56 -36.21 -5.32
N LEU A 384 -14.00 -35.97 -6.56
CA LEU A 384 -14.79 -34.80 -6.95
C LEU A 384 -16.14 -34.73 -6.23
N ASN A 385 -16.76 -35.87 -5.89
CA ASN A 385 -17.95 -35.87 -5.03
C ASN A 385 -17.62 -35.49 -3.58
N ARG A 386 -16.49 -35.93 -3.02
CA ARG A 386 -16.03 -35.47 -1.69
C ARG A 386 -15.70 -33.97 -1.69
N GLU A 387 -15.03 -33.48 -2.72
CA GLU A 387 -14.74 -32.05 -2.90
C GLU A 387 -16.03 -31.24 -3.05
N LYS A 388 -17.00 -31.73 -3.81
CA LYS A 388 -18.35 -31.15 -3.93
C LYS A 388 -19.10 -31.11 -2.59
N ASP A 389 -19.02 -32.16 -1.77
CA ASP A 389 -19.66 -32.17 -0.45
C ASP A 389 -18.98 -31.22 0.55
N ILE A 390 -17.66 -31.06 0.45
CA ILE A 390 -16.90 -30.06 1.22
C ILE A 390 -17.25 -28.65 0.73
N LEU A 391 -17.30 -28.43 -0.58
CA LEU A 391 -17.71 -27.15 -1.20
C LEU A 391 -19.13 -26.78 -0.83
N ASN A 392 -20.09 -27.72 -0.84
CA ASN A 392 -21.48 -27.47 -0.41
C ASN A 392 -21.54 -27.07 1.07
N LYS A 393 -20.80 -27.74 1.95
CA LYS A 393 -20.73 -27.37 3.38
C LYS A 393 -20.08 -26.01 3.61
N ASN A 394 -19.05 -25.67 2.83
CA ASN A 394 -18.41 -24.35 2.89
C ASN A 394 -19.29 -23.24 2.30
N LEU A 395 -20.01 -23.52 1.21
CA LEU A 395 -20.99 -22.61 0.62
C LEU A 395 -22.13 -22.33 1.61
N GLN A 396 -22.63 -23.35 2.31
CA GLN A 396 -23.68 -23.20 3.32
C GLN A 396 -23.20 -22.38 4.55
N LYS A 397 -21.93 -22.52 4.95
CA LYS A 397 -21.33 -21.63 5.96
C LYS A 397 -21.26 -20.18 5.48
N ILE A 398 -20.70 -19.94 4.31
CA ILE A 398 -20.60 -18.60 3.70
C ILE A 398 -21.99 -17.98 3.50
N GLN A 399 -23.01 -18.79 3.18
CA GLN A 399 -24.40 -18.33 3.05
C GLN A 399 -25.00 -17.93 4.41
N ASN A 400 -24.74 -18.68 5.48
CA ASN A 400 -25.17 -18.32 6.83
C ASN A 400 -24.44 -17.05 7.32
N GLU A 401 -23.11 -16.98 7.16
CA GLU A 401 -22.29 -15.81 7.45
C GLU A 401 -22.78 -14.58 6.66
N ALA A 402 -23.18 -14.74 5.40
CA ALA A 402 -23.76 -13.66 4.60
C ALA A 402 -25.16 -13.21 5.10
N LEU A 403 -25.99 -14.13 5.61
CA LEU A 403 -27.28 -13.80 6.21
C LEU A 403 -27.12 -13.07 7.55
N GLU A 404 -26.16 -13.46 8.38
CA GLU A 404 -25.81 -12.78 9.63
C GLU A 404 -25.26 -11.36 9.36
N ASN A 405 -24.35 -11.23 8.40
CA ASN A 405 -23.85 -9.92 7.95
C ASN A 405 -24.97 -9.04 7.35
N LEU A 406 -25.91 -9.61 6.60
CA LEU A 406 -27.07 -8.88 6.08
C LEU A 406 -28.01 -8.42 7.20
N HIS A 407 -28.23 -9.24 8.23
CA HIS A 407 -29.01 -8.85 9.40
C HIS A 407 -28.35 -7.69 10.17
N MET A 408 -27.03 -7.76 10.38
CA MET A 408 -26.25 -6.67 10.98
C MET A 408 -26.27 -5.40 10.13
N LEU A 409 -26.19 -5.51 8.80
CA LEU A 409 -26.29 -4.37 7.88
C LEU A 409 -27.66 -3.70 7.97
N ASN A 410 -28.74 -4.47 7.99
CA ASN A 410 -30.11 -3.95 8.15
C ASN A 410 -30.30 -3.22 9.48
N LEU A 411 -29.73 -3.73 10.58
CA LEU A 411 -29.77 -3.08 11.89
C LEU A 411 -29.01 -1.74 11.90
N GLN A 412 -27.82 -1.70 11.27
CA GLN A 412 -27.07 -0.46 11.11
C GLN A 412 -27.78 0.54 10.18
N GLU A 413 -28.49 0.07 9.15
CA GLU A 413 -29.25 0.95 8.26
C GLU A 413 -30.50 1.53 8.95
N GLN A 414 -31.17 0.77 9.82
CA GLN A 414 -32.23 1.29 10.69
C GLN A 414 -31.68 2.36 11.65
N ARG A 415 -30.51 2.13 12.26
CA ARG A 415 -29.86 3.12 13.14
C ARG A 415 -29.41 4.37 12.38
N ARG A 416 -28.93 4.24 11.15
CA ARG A 416 -28.66 5.38 10.24
C ARG A 416 -29.92 6.20 9.99
N LYS A 417 -31.04 5.53 9.66
CA LYS A 417 -32.34 6.20 9.41
C LYS A 417 -32.89 6.93 10.65
N GLN A 418 -32.61 6.45 11.86
CA GLN A 418 -32.92 7.17 13.10
C GLN A 418 -32.07 8.44 13.25
N LEU A 419 -30.74 8.35 13.07
CA LEU A 419 -29.84 9.50 13.12
C LEU A 419 -30.11 10.54 12.02
N GLU A 420 -30.53 10.11 10.83
CA GLU A 420 -30.96 10.99 9.74
C GLU A 420 -32.24 11.75 10.11
N HIS A 421 -33.20 11.10 10.79
CA HIS A 421 -34.39 11.77 11.30
C HIS A 421 -34.09 12.78 12.42
N GLU A 422 -33.17 12.45 13.34
CA GLU A 422 -32.70 13.36 14.39
C GLU A 422 -31.98 14.60 13.80
N LEU A 423 -31.22 14.41 12.71
CA LEU A 423 -30.59 15.50 11.94
C LEU A 423 -31.62 16.39 11.24
N ASP A 424 -32.64 15.82 10.58
CA ASP A 424 -33.71 16.58 9.93
C ASP A 424 -34.52 17.41 10.95
N VAL A 425 -34.85 16.84 12.11
CA VAL A 425 -35.51 17.55 13.21
C VAL A 425 -34.64 18.70 13.73
N SER A 426 -33.33 18.47 13.89
CA SER A 426 -32.36 19.49 14.31
C SER A 426 -32.23 20.62 13.26
N ALA A 427 -32.20 20.28 11.97
CA ALA A 427 -32.16 21.25 10.88
C ALA A 427 -33.44 22.10 10.80
N ALA A 428 -34.62 21.50 11.04
CA ALA A 428 -35.88 22.23 11.16
C ALA A 428 -35.87 23.21 12.35
N GLN A 429 -35.30 22.80 13.50
CA GLN A 429 -35.16 23.66 14.68
C GLN A 429 -34.19 24.84 14.43
N ILE A 430 -33.06 24.61 13.76
CA ILE A 430 -32.12 25.66 13.34
C ILE A 430 -32.78 26.64 12.37
N ASN A 431 -33.58 26.17 11.41
CA ASN A 431 -34.33 27.04 10.50
C ASN A 431 -35.38 27.89 11.24
N LYS A 432 -36.07 27.33 12.24
CA LYS A 432 -37.01 28.08 13.09
C LYS A 432 -36.30 29.18 13.89
N GLN A 433 -35.11 28.91 14.41
CA GLN A 433 -34.27 29.92 15.09
C GLN A 433 -33.79 31.02 14.13
N ARG A 434 -33.34 30.67 12.92
CA ARG A 434 -32.94 31.63 11.88
C ARG A 434 -34.08 32.56 11.43
N LEU A 435 -35.32 32.07 11.44
CA LEU A 435 -36.50 32.90 11.16
C LEU A 435 -36.79 33.90 12.30
N MET A 436 -36.62 33.50 13.57
CA MET A 436 -36.74 34.44 14.70
C MET A 436 -35.63 35.50 14.70
N ILE A 437 -34.39 35.12 14.38
CA ILE A 437 -33.28 36.09 14.25
C ILE A 437 -33.62 37.16 13.19
N ARG A 438 -34.08 36.75 12.00
CA ARG A 438 -34.51 37.68 10.94
C ARG A 438 -35.68 38.58 11.33
N GLN A 439 -36.58 38.10 12.18
CA GLN A 439 -37.67 38.91 12.70
C GLN A 439 -37.13 40.00 13.65
N PHE A 440 -36.27 39.64 14.60
CA PHE A 440 -35.63 40.60 15.50
C PHE A 440 -34.69 41.58 14.79
N GLU A 441 -33.96 41.15 13.76
CA GLU A 441 -33.18 42.03 12.88
C GLU A 441 -34.08 43.12 12.27
N LYS A 442 -35.22 42.71 11.70
CA LYS A 442 -36.19 43.61 11.07
C LYS A 442 -36.89 44.54 12.05
N ASP A 443 -37.24 44.06 13.25
CA ASP A 443 -37.86 44.87 14.28
C ASP A 443 -36.87 45.90 14.87
N LYS A 444 -35.57 45.54 14.95
CA LYS A 444 -34.48 46.45 15.31
C LYS A 444 -34.21 47.50 14.23
N ASP A 445 -34.29 47.15 12.95
CA ASP A 445 -34.19 48.11 11.84
C ASP A 445 -35.38 49.09 11.83
N ARG A 446 -36.60 48.60 12.10
CA ARG A 446 -37.80 49.46 12.21
C ARG A 446 -37.70 50.45 13.37
N ALA A 447 -37.15 50.03 14.51
CA ALA A 447 -36.91 50.93 15.65
C ALA A 447 -35.85 52.01 15.34
N LEU A 448 -34.91 51.73 14.44
CA LEU A 448 -33.95 52.72 13.92
C LEU A 448 -34.64 53.73 13.00
N GLU A 449 -35.50 53.28 12.08
CA GLU A 449 -36.33 54.16 11.23
C GLU A 449 -37.25 55.07 12.07
N GLU A 450 -37.91 54.52 13.10
CA GLU A 450 -38.75 55.27 14.04
C GLU A 450 -37.94 56.32 14.82
N ALA A 451 -36.70 56.02 15.21
CA ALA A 451 -35.82 56.97 15.91
C ALA A 451 -35.31 58.10 14.99
N ILE A 452 -34.97 57.80 13.73
CA ILE A 452 -34.54 58.79 12.73
C ILE A 452 -35.68 59.77 12.45
N ALA A 453 -36.89 59.26 12.16
CA ALA A 453 -38.06 60.09 11.88
C ALA A 453 -38.51 60.96 13.07
N LEU A 454 -38.18 60.58 14.31
CA LEU A 454 -38.40 61.41 15.50
C LEU A 454 -37.36 62.54 15.62
N ASN A 455 -36.10 62.30 15.26
CA ASN A 455 -35.07 63.34 15.24
C ASN A 455 -35.33 64.38 14.13
N GLU A 456 -35.63 63.95 12.91
CA GLU A 456 -35.98 64.86 11.80
C GLU A 456 -37.11 65.82 12.20
N LYS A 457 -38.09 65.31 12.96
CA LYS A 457 -39.24 66.07 13.46
C LYS A 457 -38.90 67.03 14.61
N ILE A 458 -37.85 66.75 15.38
CA ILE A 458 -37.30 67.67 16.38
C ILE A 458 -36.56 68.81 15.67
N ASP A 459 -35.83 68.53 14.60
CA ASP A 459 -35.14 69.53 13.80
C ASP A 459 -36.13 70.45 13.05
N GLU A 460 -37.20 69.90 12.44
CA GLU A 460 -38.29 70.68 11.83
C GLU A 460 -38.92 71.67 12.83
N ILE A 461 -39.28 71.20 14.03
CA ILE A 461 -39.90 72.03 15.07
C ILE A 461 -38.91 73.09 15.59
N SER A 462 -37.63 72.74 15.71
CA SER A 462 -36.57 73.68 16.14
C SER A 462 -36.38 74.82 15.14
N GLU A 463 -36.44 74.52 13.84
CA GLU A 463 -36.32 75.53 12.79
C GLU A 463 -37.60 76.38 12.64
N GLU A 464 -38.80 75.82 12.85
CA GLU A 464 -40.02 76.65 12.94
C GLU A 464 -39.95 77.62 14.13
N VAL A 465 -39.51 77.18 15.31
CA VAL A 465 -39.33 78.06 16.49
C VAL A 465 -38.37 79.22 16.17
N ARG A 466 -37.31 78.96 15.40
CA ARG A 466 -36.37 79.98 14.88
C ARG A 466 -37.09 81.00 14.00
N LEU A 467 -37.88 80.55 13.02
CA LEU A 467 -38.65 81.41 12.12
C LEU A 467 -39.66 82.28 12.88
N ARG A 468 -40.43 81.70 13.80
CA ARG A 468 -41.36 82.45 14.67
C ARG A 468 -40.67 83.50 15.53
N THR A 469 -39.42 83.25 15.94
CA THR A 469 -38.62 84.20 16.71
C THR A 469 -38.20 85.42 15.85
N ALA A 470 -38.01 85.23 14.53
CA ALA A 470 -37.76 86.33 13.59
C ALA A 470 -39.03 87.16 13.32
N ASP A 471 -40.19 86.51 13.08
CA ASP A 471 -41.49 87.18 12.86
C ASP A 471 -41.81 88.21 13.97
N ILE A 472 -41.58 87.81 15.24
CA ILE A 472 -41.81 88.62 16.44
C ILE A 472 -40.91 89.88 16.48
N LEU A 473 -39.77 89.86 15.79
CA LEU A 473 -38.79 90.95 15.75
C LEU A 473 -39.19 92.02 14.73
N ASP A 474 -39.67 91.63 13.55
CA ASP A 474 -40.11 92.58 12.52
C ASP A 474 -41.52 93.16 12.77
N LEU A 475 -42.43 92.40 13.40
CA LEU A 475 -43.71 92.95 13.88
C LEU A 475 -43.51 94.10 14.90
N LYS A 476 -42.39 94.09 15.66
CA LYS A 476 -41.99 95.19 16.57
C LYS A 476 -41.37 96.40 15.86
N LYS A 477 -41.00 96.30 14.57
CA LYS A 477 -40.65 97.45 13.72
C LYS A 477 -41.91 98.08 13.12
N ALA A 478 -42.75 97.28 12.46
CA ALA A 478 -43.93 97.76 11.73
C ALA A 478 -44.86 98.64 12.59
N ASN A 479 -45.07 98.27 13.86
CA ASN A 479 -45.92 99.02 14.80
C ASN A 479 -45.38 100.43 15.16
N ARG A 480 -44.12 100.76 14.83
CA ARG A 480 -43.59 102.13 14.98
C ARG A 480 -43.85 103.02 13.76
N GLU A 481 -44.06 102.44 12.58
CA GLU A 481 -44.16 103.19 11.32
C GLU A 481 -45.58 103.72 11.06
N GLU A 482 -46.62 102.95 11.40
CA GLU A 482 -48.02 103.38 11.19
C GLU A 482 -48.39 104.62 12.02
N MET A 483 -47.81 104.77 13.22
CA MET A 483 -48.02 105.95 14.07
C MET A 483 -47.58 107.27 13.39
N ILE A 484 -46.74 107.19 12.34
CA ILE A 484 -46.23 108.35 11.59
C ILE A 484 -47.12 108.66 10.36
N LYS A 485 -47.80 107.67 9.77
CA LYS A 485 -48.52 107.81 8.48
C LYS A 485 -49.83 108.60 8.61
N SER A 486 -50.56 108.42 9.71
CA SER A 486 -51.86 109.08 9.97
C SER A 486 -51.84 110.62 9.85
N ARG A 487 -50.68 111.26 10.03
CA ARG A 487 -50.55 112.73 10.06
C ARG A 487 -50.40 113.41 8.69
N LYS A 488 -50.33 112.66 7.58
CA LYS A 488 -49.90 113.21 6.26
C LYS A 488 -51.01 113.40 5.20
N LEU A 489 -52.19 112.84 5.38
CA LEU A 489 -53.20 112.72 4.31
C LEU A 489 -54.11 113.94 4.07
N SER A 490 -53.89 115.07 4.75
CA SER A 490 -54.80 116.23 4.71
C SER A 490 -54.51 117.29 3.63
N VAL A 491 -53.45 117.15 2.83
CA VAL A 491 -52.78 118.33 2.23
C VAL A 491 -53.24 118.72 0.81
N ALA A 492 -53.17 117.83 -0.18
CA ALA A 492 -53.31 118.22 -1.60
C ALA A 492 -53.74 117.03 -2.48
N LEU A 493 -54.74 117.08 -3.38
CA LEU A 493 -55.69 118.14 -3.78
C LEU A 493 -55.18 119.32 -4.65
N ASP A 494 -53.99 119.88 -4.40
CA ASP A 494 -53.35 120.88 -5.31
C ASP A 494 -52.84 120.29 -6.65
N ALA A 495 -53.07 119.00 -6.90
CA ALA A 495 -52.44 118.20 -7.96
C ALA A 495 -52.74 118.70 -9.40
N THR A 496 -53.88 119.34 -9.63
CA THR A 496 -54.40 119.70 -10.97
C THR A 496 -53.60 120.78 -11.71
N ARG A 497 -52.54 121.34 -11.11
CA ARG A 497 -51.60 122.26 -11.78
C ARG A 497 -50.38 121.58 -12.40
N ALA A 498 -50.14 120.29 -12.11
CA ALA A 498 -48.92 119.59 -12.53
C ALA A 498 -48.94 119.09 -13.99
N GLU A 499 -50.11 118.82 -14.55
CA GLU A 499 -50.29 118.08 -15.82
C GLU A 499 -49.58 118.72 -17.03
N ARG A 500 -49.43 120.04 -17.04
CA ARG A 500 -48.74 120.78 -18.12
C ARG A 500 -47.27 120.36 -18.27
N ASN A 501 -46.61 119.94 -17.19
CA ASN A 501 -45.20 119.58 -17.19
C ASN A 501 -44.96 118.12 -17.63
N MET A 502 -45.99 117.27 -17.65
CA MET A 502 -45.88 115.87 -18.04
C MET A 502 -45.46 115.70 -19.51
N LEU A 503 -46.09 116.44 -20.43
CA LEU A 503 -45.86 116.25 -21.87
C LEU A 503 -44.40 116.51 -22.30
N HIS A 504 -43.67 117.37 -21.59
CA HIS A 504 -42.25 117.62 -21.85
C HIS A 504 -41.32 116.54 -21.23
N LYS A 505 -41.80 115.78 -20.25
CA LYS A 505 -41.09 114.65 -19.62
C LYS A 505 -41.15 113.41 -20.53
N ASN A 506 -42.33 113.09 -21.05
CA ASN A 506 -42.57 111.93 -21.92
C ASN A 506 -41.68 111.92 -23.18
N TYR A 507 -41.34 113.08 -23.74
CA TYR A 507 -40.44 113.18 -24.90
C TYR A 507 -38.99 112.80 -24.56
N THR A 508 -38.51 113.17 -23.37
CA THR A 508 -37.17 112.81 -22.88
C THR A 508 -37.10 111.31 -22.58
N GLU A 509 -38.13 110.76 -21.94
CA GLU A 509 -38.23 109.34 -21.62
C GLU A 509 -38.15 108.45 -22.87
N ALA A 510 -38.80 108.86 -23.97
CA ALA A 510 -38.71 108.16 -25.27
C ALA A 510 -37.30 108.20 -25.90
N LEU A 511 -36.47 109.22 -25.61
CA LEU A 511 -35.08 109.27 -26.05
C LEU A 511 -34.18 108.34 -25.22
N ASP A 512 -34.42 108.30 -23.90
CA ASP A 512 -33.72 107.39 -22.99
C ASP A 512 -34.05 105.91 -23.30
N GLU A 513 -35.32 105.58 -23.59
CA GLU A 513 -35.72 104.23 -24.04
C GLU A 513 -34.97 103.76 -25.30
N ILE A 514 -34.73 104.65 -26.27
CA ILE A 514 -33.96 104.34 -27.48
C ILE A 514 -32.47 104.07 -27.14
N GLN A 515 -31.92 104.72 -26.12
CA GLN A 515 -30.57 104.46 -25.65
C GLN A 515 -30.48 103.13 -24.88
N ASP A 516 -31.48 102.84 -24.06
CA ASP A 516 -31.64 101.59 -23.32
C ASP A 516 -31.76 100.37 -24.25
N LEU A 517 -32.55 100.49 -25.32
CA LEU A 517 -32.69 99.46 -26.35
C LEU A 517 -31.37 99.21 -27.09
N LYS A 518 -30.55 100.24 -27.34
CA LYS A 518 -29.21 100.09 -27.92
C LYS A 518 -28.23 99.40 -26.96
N GLN A 519 -28.34 99.60 -25.64
CA GLN A 519 -27.55 98.85 -24.66
C GLN A 519 -28.00 97.37 -24.59
N LYS A 520 -29.31 97.11 -24.55
CA LYS A 520 -29.88 95.75 -24.60
C LYS A 520 -29.42 94.98 -25.85
N LEU A 521 -29.37 95.64 -27.02
CA LEU A 521 -28.87 95.04 -28.26
C LEU A 521 -27.37 94.65 -28.18
N LYS A 522 -26.53 95.47 -27.53
CA LYS A 522 -25.12 95.11 -27.26
C LYS A 522 -24.98 93.93 -26.29
N MET A 523 -25.80 93.90 -25.23
CA MET A 523 -25.80 92.77 -24.27
C MET A 523 -26.22 91.46 -24.93
N LEU A 524 -27.24 91.50 -25.80
CA LEU A 524 -27.66 90.33 -26.58
C LEU A 524 -26.56 89.88 -27.57
N ALA A 525 -25.87 90.81 -28.23
CA ALA A 525 -24.74 90.46 -29.10
C ALA A 525 -23.59 89.78 -28.33
N TYR A 526 -23.27 90.25 -27.13
CA TYR A 526 -22.27 89.61 -26.26
C TYR A 526 -22.71 88.21 -25.82
N GLN A 527 -23.98 88.04 -25.43
CA GLN A 527 -24.55 86.74 -25.07
C GLN A 527 -24.52 85.75 -26.25
N ILE A 528 -24.73 86.20 -27.49
CA ILE A 528 -24.65 85.33 -28.68
C ILE A 528 -23.22 84.82 -28.89
N GLU A 529 -22.19 85.66 -28.77
CA GLU A 529 -20.81 85.18 -28.92
C GLU A 529 -20.37 84.28 -27.75
N GLN A 530 -20.79 84.61 -26.51
CA GLN A 530 -20.55 83.73 -25.36
C GLN A 530 -21.22 82.36 -25.56
N LEU A 531 -22.44 82.30 -26.10
CA LEU A 531 -23.12 81.04 -26.41
C LEU A 531 -22.45 80.26 -27.56
N LYS A 532 -21.87 80.94 -28.56
CA LYS A 532 -21.05 80.27 -29.60
C LYS A 532 -19.79 79.67 -29.01
N GLU A 533 -19.11 80.38 -28.12
CA GLU A 533 -17.91 79.90 -27.44
C GLU A 533 -18.23 78.67 -26.59
N ASP A 534 -19.32 78.73 -25.81
CA ASP A 534 -19.90 77.62 -25.04
C ASP A 534 -20.22 76.38 -25.91
N ILE A 535 -20.79 76.59 -27.11
CA ILE A 535 -21.07 75.52 -28.08
C ILE A 535 -19.76 74.92 -28.60
N SER A 536 -18.77 75.73 -28.94
CA SER A 536 -17.48 75.25 -29.43
C SER A 536 -16.72 74.43 -28.36
N GLY A 537 -16.78 74.86 -27.09
CA GLY A 537 -16.23 74.11 -25.96
C GLY A 537 -16.94 72.78 -25.75
N LYS A 538 -18.28 72.74 -25.90
CA LYS A 538 -19.07 71.50 -25.83
C LYS A 538 -18.78 70.55 -27.00
N GLU A 539 -18.51 71.04 -28.22
CA GLU A 539 -18.08 70.18 -29.34
C GLU A 539 -16.69 69.56 -29.10
N VAL A 540 -15.75 70.31 -28.54
CA VAL A 540 -14.41 69.80 -28.17
C VAL A 540 -14.51 68.78 -27.02
N GLY A 541 -15.38 69.04 -26.04
CA GLY A 541 -15.76 68.09 -24.99
C GLY A 541 -16.36 66.80 -25.57
N LEU A 542 -17.29 66.89 -26.52
CA LEU A 542 -17.91 65.73 -27.15
C LEU A 542 -16.88 64.87 -27.87
N LYS A 543 -16.03 65.47 -28.73
CA LYS A 543 -14.98 64.74 -29.47
C LYS A 543 -13.95 64.07 -28.55
N THR A 544 -13.63 64.68 -27.41
CA THR A 544 -12.73 64.05 -26.42
C THR A 544 -13.42 62.90 -25.67
N CYS A 545 -14.70 63.03 -25.31
CA CYS A 545 -15.49 61.93 -24.77
C CYS A 545 -15.64 60.75 -25.75
N GLU A 546 -15.92 61.00 -27.04
CA GLU A 546 -15.97 59.99 -28.09
C GLU A 546 -14.62 59.25 -28.22
N GLY A 547 -13.51 59.99 -28.21
CA GLY A 547 -12.16 59.43 -28.23
C GLY A 547 -11.82 58.58 -27.00
N MET A 548 -12.35 58.91 -25.82
CA MET A 548 -12.24 58.08 -24.61
C MET A 548 -13.13 56.83 -24.71
N LEU A 549 -14.36 56.97 -25.19
CA LEU A 549 -15.32 55.86 -25.33
C LEU A 549 -14.83 54.82 -26.34
N ALA A 550 -14.22 55.25 -27.46
CA ALA A 550 -13.55 54.36 -28.41
C ALA A 550 -12.37 53.59 -27.79
N LYS A 551 -11.55 54.24 -26.95
CA LYS A 551 -10.45 53.58 -26.21
C LYS A 551 -11.00 52.56 -25.20
N CYS A 552 -12.05 52.92 -24.46
CA CYS A 552 -12.72 52.02 -23.53
C CYS A 552 -13.30 50.78 -24.23
N ASN A 553 -14.02 50.96 -25.35
CA ASN A 553 -14.57 49.85 -26.13
C ASN A 553 -13.48 48.90 -26.62
N LYS A 554 -12.38 49.41 -27.19
CA LYS A 554 -11.26 48.59 -27.66
C LYS A 554 -10.58 47.82 -26.53
N LYS A 555 -10.46 48.42 -25.34
CA LYS A 555 -9.96 47.72 -24.14
C LYS A 555 -10.95 46.65 -23.63
N ASN A 556 -12.25 46.90 -23.75
CA ASN A 556 -13.32 45.95 -23.41
C ASN A 556 -13.30 44.73 -24.34
N GLU A 557 -13.04 44.92 -25.64
CA GLU A 557 -12.84 43.84 -26.61
C GLU A 557 -11.58 43.01 -26.31
N GLN A 558 -10.46 43.66 -25.95
CA GLN A 558 -9.24 42.96 -25.51
C GLN A 558 -9.49 42.12 -24.26
N LEU A 559 -10.12 42.69 -23.23
CA LEU A 559 -10.47 41.96 -22.00
C LEU A 559 -11.44 40.79 -22.26
N ARG A 560 -12.38 40.93 -23.19
CA ARG A 560 -13.26 39.82 -23.62
C ARG A 560 -12.47 38.70 -24.30
N ALA A 561 -11.50 39.03 -25.16
CA ALA A 561 -10.63 38.03 -25.79
C ALA A 561 -9.73 37.31 -24.76
N GLU A 562 -9.17 38.05 -23.80
CA GLU A 562 -8.38 37.50 -22.70
C GLU A 562 -9.20 36.57 -21.79
N VAL A 563 -10.42 36.98 -21.41
CA VAL A 563 -11.36 36.13 -20.66
C VAL A 563 -11.71 34.85 -21.43
N GLN A 564 -11.99 34.95 -22.74
CA GLN A 564 -12.31 33.78 -23.56
C GLN A 564 -11.12 32.82 -23.67
N ALA A 565 -9.89 33.33 -23.83
CA ALA A 565 -8.67 32.53 -23.84
C ALA A 565 -8.32 31.95 -22.44
N GLY A 566 -8.78 32.59 -21.36
CA GLY A 566 -8.74 32.03 -20.01
C GLY A 566 -9.72 30.88 -19.82
N LEU A 567 -10.94 31.01 -20.37
CA LEU A 567 -11.98 29.97 -20.30
C LEU A 567 -11.62 28.71 -21.08
N THR A 568 -10.98 28.81 -22.24
CA THR A 568 -10.49 27.62 -22.98
C THR A 568 -9.40 26.89 -22.20
N LYS A 569 -8.39 27.60 -21.68
CA LYS A 569 -7.33 27.03 -20.83
C LYS A 569 -7.88 26.39 -19.56
N LEU A 570 -8.91 26.99 -18.94
CA LEU A 570 -9.60 26.41 -17.79
C LEU A 570 -10.35 25.12 -18.16
N SER A 571 -10.92 25.04 -19.36
CA SER A 571 -11.58 23.84 -19.88
C SER A 571 -10.57 22.71 -20.14
N GLU A 572 -9.44 23.03 -20.79
CA GLU A 572 -8.32 22.11 -21.04
C GLU A 572 -7.75 21.55 -19.72
N ALA A 573 -7.41 22.43 -18.77
CA ALA A 573 -6.92 22.01 -17.46
C ALA A 573 -7.94 21.16 -16.66
N ARG A 574 -9.25 21.41 -16.82
CA ARG A 574 -10.30 20.56 -16.24
C ARG A 574 -10.34 19.18 -16.89
N ALA A 575 -10.19 19.09 -18.21
CA ALA A 575 -10.11 17.82 -18.92
C ALA A 575 -8.90 17.00 -18.45
N ASP A 576 -7.72 17.61 -18.37
CA ASP A 576 -6.49 16.99 -17.85
C ASP A 576 -6.67 16.49 -16.41
N ILE A 577 -7.27 17.29 -15.52
CA ILE A 577 -7.58 16.87 -14.14
C ILE A 577 -8.53 15.66 -14.12
N THR A 578 -9.53 15.59 -15.02
CA THR A 578 -10.40 14.41 -15.10
C THR A 578 -9.69 13.17 -15.65
N ALA A 579 -8.79 13.32 -16.62
CA ALA A 579 -7.97 12.21 -17.14
C ALA A 579 -7.00 11.68 -16.06
N LEU A 580 -6.33 12.57 -15.34
CA LEU A 580 -5.43 12.22 -14.23
C LEU A 580 -6.17 11.51 -13.10
N ARG A 581 -7.41 11.91 -12.75
CA ARG A 581 -8.24 11.19 -11.77
C ARG A 581 -8.69 9.81 -12.24
N GLN A 582 -8.94 9.62 -13.54
CA GLN A 582 -9.24 8.29 -14.09
C GLN A 582 -8.00 7.37 -14.03
N GLU A 583 -6.81 7.89 -14.34
CA GLU A 583 -5.56 7.13 -14.23
C GLU A 583 -5.19 6.84 -12.76
N GLU A 584 -5.40 7.78 -11.85
CA GLU A 584 -5.27 7.56 -10.39
C GLU A 584 -6.18 6.42 -9.92
N ALA A 585 -7.46 6.42 -10.33
CA ALA A 585 -8.40 5.35 -10.01
C ALA A 585 -7.97 4.00 -10.61
N ARG A 586 -7.38 4.00 -11.81
CA ARG A 586 -6.84 2.79 -12.46
C ARG A 586 -5.62 2.25 -11.73
N LEU A 587 -4.68 3.12 -11.35
CA LEU A 587 -3.48 2.76 -10.59
C LEU A 587 -3.82 2.25 -9.19
N ASN A 588 -4.79 2.87 -8.50
CA ASN A 588 -5.24 2.42 -7.18
C ASN A 588 -5.88 1.02 -7.21
N ARG A 589 -6.60 0.65 -8.28
CA ARG A 589 -7.06 -0.73 -8.49
C ARG A 589 -5.91 -1.71 -8.67
N ILE A 590 -4.91 -1.36 -9.49
CA ILE A 590 -3.72 -2.20 -9.71
C ILE A 590 -2.92 -2.37 -8.41
N VAL A 591 -2.86 -1.35 -7.54
CA VAL A 591 -2.26 -1.46 -6.20
C VAL A 591 -3.06 -2.42 -5.31
N GLN A 592 -4.39 -2.32 -5.26
CA GLN A 592 -5.23 -3.26 -4.49
C GLN A 592 -5.14 -4.71 -5.00
N GLU A 593 -5.11 -4.92 -6.31
CA GLU A 593 -4.87 -6.23 -6.93
C GLU A 593 -3.48 -6.77 -6.57
N GLY A 594 -2.45 -5.92 -6.58
CA GLY A 594 -1.09 -6.25 -6.16
C GLY A 594 -0.97 -6.58 -4.67
N ASP A 595 -1.60 -5.81 -3.79
CA ASP A 595 -1.60 -6.02 -2.34
C ASP A 595 -2.36 -7.30 -1.95
N THR A 596 -3.51 -7.56 -2.59
CA THR A 596 -4.26 -8.81 -2.35
C THR A 596 -3.56 -10.04 -2.94
N ALA A 597 -2.85 -9.92 -4.06
CA ALA A 597 -1.96 -10.97 -4.56
C ALA A 597 -0.76 -11.21 -3.63
N ARG A 598 -0.13 -10.15 -3.10
CA ARG A 598 0.96 -10.26 -2.12
C ARG A 598 0.48 -10.94 -0.83
N ALA A 599 -0.69 -10.58 -0.31
CA ALA A 599 -1.27 -11.21 0.88
C ALA A 599 -1.53 -12.72 0.70
N LYS A 600 -2.01 -13.14 -0.49
CA LYS A 600 -2.16 -14.57 -0.84
C LYS A 600 -0.81 -15.28 -0.85
N LEU A 601 0.19 -14.71 -1.53
CA LEU A 601 1.54 -15.28 -1.60
C LEU A 601 2.23 -15.37 -0.23
N SER A 602 2.04 -14.39 0.66
CA SER A 602 2.52 -14.47 2.04
C SER A 602 1.89 -15.63 2.81
N LYS A 603 0.57 -15.85 2.67
CA LYS A 603 -0.14 -16.96 3.32
C LYS A 603 0.22 -18.33 2.73
N GLU A 604 0.48 -18.40 1.43
CA GLU A 604 1.01 -19.61 0.77
C GLU A 604 2.43 -19.93 1.27
N LEU A 605 3.29 -18.91 1.43
CA LEU A 605 4.65 -19.06 1.96
C LEU A 605 4.65 -19.49 3.43
N GLU A 606 3.77 -18.92 4.25
CA GLU A 606 3.55 -19.34 5.64
C GLU A 606 3.05 -20.80 5.71
N GLY A 607 2.13 -21.19 4.84
CA GLY A 607 1.71 -22.59 4.66
C GLY A 607 2.89 -23.52 4.33
N LEU A 608 3.73 -23.14 3.37
CA LEU A 608 4.92 -23.90 2.98
C LEU A 608 6.00 -23.96 4.08
N MET A 609 6.11 -22.93 4.93
CA MET A 609 6.97 -22.98 6.12
C MET A 609 6.43 -23.97 7.15
N ASN A 610 5.12 -23.97 7.41
CA ASN A 610 4.50 -24.95 8.29
C ASN A 610 4.63 -26.39 7.75
N GLU A 611 4.45 -26.61 6.44
CA GLU A 611 4.71 -27.91 5.80
C GLU A 611 6.19 -28.33 5.95
N ARG A 612 7.13 -27.42 5.68
CA ARG A 612 8.58 -27.65 5.87
C ARG A 612 8.89 -28.08 7.29
N ASP A 613 8.33 -27.41 8.29
CA ASP A 613 8.66 -27.64 9.70
C ASP A 613 8.01 -28.92 10.25
N VAL A 614 6.80 -29.27 9.78
CA VAL A 614 6.19 -30.59 10.01
C VAL A 614 7.02 -31.71 9.38
N VAL A 615 7.47 -31.56 8.13
CA VAL A 615 8.35 -32.54 7.47
C VAL A 615 9.71 -32.63 8.16
N GLY A 616 10.29 -31.50 8.58
CA GLY A 616 11.53 -31.45 9.36
C GLY A 616 11.41 -32.22 10.67
N ALA A 617 10.34 -32.00 11.43
CA ALA A 617 10.07 -32.73 12.67
C ALA A 617 9.85 -34.24 12.44
N GLN A 618 9.22 -34.64 11.33
CA GLN A 618 9.10 -36.06 10.95
C GLN A 618 10.45 -36.67 10.56
N LEU A 619 11.30 -35.92 9.84
CA LEU A 619 12.60 -36.38 9.37
C LEU A 619 13.60 -36.54 10.54
N VAL A 620 13.58 -35.63 11.51
CA VAL A 620 14.33 -35.78 12.78
C VAL A 620 13.89 -37.05 13.51
N ARG A 621 12.59 -37.23 13.79
CA ARG A 621 12.07 -38.44 14.46
C ARG A 621 12.45 -39.74 13.74
N ARG A 622 12.48 -39.73 12.40
CA ARG A 622 12.91 -40.87 11.58
C ARG A 622 14.41 -41.12 11.67
N ASN A 623 15.23 -40.08 11.81
CA ASN A 623 16.67 -40.21 12.04
C ASN A 623 16.96 -40.76 13.46
N ASP A 624 16.18 -40.34 14.46
CA ASP A 624 16.24 -40.88 15.82
C ASP A 624 15.85 -42.37 15.84
N GLU A 625 14.76 -42.73 15.14
CA GLU A 625 14.30 -44.13 14.95
C GLU A 625 15.36 -44.99 14.25
N ILE A 626 16.00 -44.48 13.19
CA ILE A 626 17.13 -45.13 12.50
C ILE A 626 18.33 -45.31 13.43
N SER A 627 18.66 -44.31 14.25
CA SER A 627 19.77 -44.37 15.21
C SER A 627 19.52 -45.42 16.31
N LEU A 628 18.29 -45.49 16.83
CA LEU A 628 17.84 -46.55 17.73
C LEU A 628 17.91 -47.94 17.10
N LEU A 629 17.57 -48.08 15.81
CA LEU A 629 17.68 -49.34 15.08
C LEU A 629 19.14 -49.76 14.88
N TYR A 630 20.05 -48.83 14.57
CA TYR A 630 21.48 -49.15 14.45
C TYR A 630 22.09 -49.64 15.76
N GLU A 631 21.85 -48.96 16.89
CA GLU A 631 22.38 -49.42 18.18
C GLU A 631 21.72 -50.75 18.61
N LYS A 632 20.44 -50.97 18.29
CA LYS A 632 19.78 -52.27 18.48
C LYS A 632 20.41 -53.39 17.65
N ILE A 633 20.74 -53.14 16.38
CA ILE A 633 21.47 -54.09 15.51
C ILE A 633 22.83 -54.40 16.13
N ARG A 634 23.60 -53.38 16.52
CA ARG A 634 24.92 -53.51 17.15
C ARG A 634 24.90 -54.36 18.43
N ILE A 635 23.89 -54.15 19.30
CA ILE A 635 23.69 -54.96 20.51
C ILE A 635 23.39 -56.42 20.14
N LEU A 636 22.58 -56.66 19.11
CA LEU A 636 22.28 -58.01 18.62
C LEU A 636 23.50 -58.69 17.98
N GLU A 637 24.33 -57.96 17.23
CA GLU A 637 25.59 -58.46 16.65
C GLU A 637 26.60 -58.88 17.74
N ILE A 638 26.81 -58.04 18.76
CA ILE A 638 27.68 -58.36 19.91
C ILE A 638 27.13 -59.59 20.66
N THR A 639 25.82 -59.70 20.80
CA THR A 639 25.15 -60.84 21.44
C THR A 639 25.30 -62.12 20.61
N LEU A 640 25.18 -62.01 19.28
CA LEU A 640 25.33 -63.11 18.34
C LEU A 640 26.78 -63.63 18.35
N GLN A 641 27.78 -62.77 18.18
CA GLN A 641 29.21 -63.13 18.23
C GLN A 641 29.58 -63.81 19.56
N ARG A 642 29.00 -63.36 20.68
CA ARG A 642 29.17 -64.02 21.98
C ARG A 642 28.54 -65.41 22.00
N GLY A 643 27.36 -65.58 21.41
CA GLY A 643 26.68 -66.87 21.27
C GLY A 643 27.40 -67.85 20.34
N GLU A 644 27.90 -67.36 19.20
CA GLU A 644 28.71 -68.11 18.24
C GLU A 644 29.99 -68.63 18.91
N ARG A 645 30.76 -67.77 19.59
CA ARG A 645 31.96 -68.17 20.33
C ARG A 645 31.67 -69.19 21.43
N GLN A 646 30.53 -69.10 22.11
CA GLN A 646 30.10 -70.10 23.09
C GLN A 646 29.69 -71.42 22.41
N TYR A 647 29.06 -71.36 21.24
CA TYR A 647 28.71 -72.54 20.45
C TYR A 647 29.96 -73.27 19.93
N GLU A 648 30.94 -72.55 19.38
CA GLU A 648 32.24 -73.10 18.96
C GLU A 648 32.96 -73.80 20.11
N GLN A 649 32.99 -73.19 21.30
CA GLN A 649 33.53 -73.82 22.51
C GLN A 649 32.83 -75.15 22.82
N ARG A 650 31.49 -75.21 22.73
CA ARG A 650 30.74 -76.46 22.94
C ARG A 650 30.93 -77.49 21.83
N VAL A 651 31.16 -77.07 20.58
CA VAL A 651 31.51 -77.98 19.49
C VAL A 651 32.89 -78.60 19.72
N GLU A 652 33.86 -77.84 20.21
CA GLU A 652 35.19 -78.37 20.56
C GLU A 652 35.17 -79.24 21.83
N ASP A 653 34.41 -78.87 22.88
CA ASP A 653 34.15 -79.75 24.03
C ASP A 653 33.61 -81.12 23.56
N ILE A 654 32.63 -81.11 22.66
CA ILE A 654 32.05 -82.33 22.08
C ILE A 654 33.07 -83.09 21.22
N ARG A 655 33.99 -82.40 20.52
CA ARG A 655 35.07 -83.03 19.75
C ARG A 655 36.07 -83.73 20.66
N LEU A 656 36.50 -83.08 21.74
CA LEU A 656 37.42 -83.62 22.74
C LEU A 656 36.78 -84.81 23.48
N LEU A 657 35.52 -84.70 23.90
CA LEU A 657 34.78 -85.80 24.53
C LEU A 657 34.62 -87.00 23.58
N ARG A 658 34.39 -86.77 22.27
CA ARG A 658 34.35 -87.85 21.26
C ARG A 658 35.71 -88.54 21.11
N LEU A 659 36.81 -87.80 21.13
CA LEU A 659 38.17 -88.35 21.08
C LEU A 659 38.48 -89.18 22.32
N GLU A 660 38.13 -88.71 23.52
CA GLU A 660 38.34 -89.45 24.77
C GLU A 660 37.44 -90.70 24.84
N ILE A 661 36.19 -90.65 24.36
CA ILE A 661 35.36 -91.85 24.19
C ILE A 661 36.01 -92.87 23.25
N ILE A 662 36.67 -92.43 22.17
CA ILE A 662 37.40 -93.32 21.25
C ILE A 662 38.65 -93.91 21.95
N ARG A 663 39.37 -93.11 22.74
CA ARG A 663 40.52 -93.57 23.53
C ARG A 663 40.10 -94.63 24.57
N LEU A 664 39.13 -94.31 25.42
CA LEU A 664 38.60 -95.22 26.45
C LEU A 664 38.01 -96.51 25.85
N ARG A 665 37.42 -96.45 24.65
CA ARG A 665 37.00 -97.66 23.90
C ARG A 665 38.18 -98.49 23.39
N LYS A 666 39.25 -97.86 22.89
CA LYS A 666 40.49 -98.57 22.50
C LYS A 666 41.16 -99.21 23.72
N GLU A 667 41.25 -98.48 24.82
CA GLU A 667 41.83 -98.92 26.09
C GLU A 667 41.04 -100.09 26.69
N LYS A 668 39.70 -99.98 26.77
CA LYS A 668 38.82 -101.10 27.15
C LYS A 668 39.05 -102.32 26.25
N ASN A 669 39.15 -102.14 24.93
CA ASN A 669 39.35 -103.26 24.00
C ASN A 669 40.74 -103.90 24.16
N LEU A 670 41.79 -103.13 24.46
CA LEU A 670 43.13 -103.65 24.77
C LEU A 670 43.13 -104.42 26.10
N LEU A 671 42.47 -103.89 27.14
CA LEU A 671 42.31 -104.57 28.43
C LEU A 671 41.47 -105.85 28.31
N SER A 672 40.40 -105.84 27.50
CA SER A 672 39.57 -107.01 27.23
C SER A 672 40.39 -108.12 26.56
N LYS A 673 41.16 -107.77 25.52
CA LYS A 673 42.13 -108.69 24.89
C LYS A 673 43.22 -109.15 25.84
N GLY A 674 43.66 -108.30 26.77
CA GLY A 674 44.60 -108.69 27.83
C GLY A 674 44.02 -109.75 28.77
N ILE A 675 42.71 -109.68 29.06
CA ILE A 675 41.99 -110.68 29.86
C ILE A 675 41.78 -111.98 29.06
N GLU A 676 41.37 -111.90 27.79
CA GLU A 676 41.24 -113.03 26.87
C GLU A 676 42.59 -113.77 26.73
N ASN A 677 43.66 -113.05 26.41
CA ASN A 677 45.02 -113.58 26.36
C ASN A 677 45.48 -114.15 27.72
N MET A 678 45.04 -113.59 28.86
CA MET A 678 45.37 -114.13 30.18
C MET A 678 44.65 -115.45 30.45
N THR A 679 43.43 -115.66 29.95
CA THR A 679 42.77 -116.98 30.01
C THR A 679 43.47 -118.00 29.12
N ASP A 680 43.89 -117.61 27.91
CA ASP A 680 44.64 -118.48 27.01
C ASP A 680 46.03 -118.82 27.58
N LEU A 681 46.77 -117.84 28.11
CA LEU A 681 48.05 -118.06 28.80
C LEU A 681 47.92 -118.96 30.04
N ARG A 682 46.81 -118.91 30.77
CA ARG A 682 46.56 -119.85 31.89
C ARG A 682 46.27 -121.26 31.40
N LEU A 683 45.53 -121.41 30.30
CA LEU A 683 45.32 -122.69 29.63
C LEU A 683 46.61 -123.23 29.02
N GLU A 684 47.47 -122.37 28.48
CA GLU A 684 48.76 -122.73 27.91
C GLU A 684 49.76 -123.12 29.01
N VAL A 685 49.83 -122.39 30.14
CA VAL A 685 50.58 -122.82 31.33
C VAL A 685 50.08 -124.18 31.84
N PHE A 686 48.77 -124.39 32.00
CA PHE A 686 48.23 -125.69 32.41
C PHE A 686 48.53 -126.81 31.40
N ASN A 687 48.45 -126.52 30.09
CA ASN A 687 48.81 -127.48 29.04
C ASN A 687 50.33 -127.77 29.06
N LEU A 688 51.18 -126.78 29.28
CA LEU A 688 52.64 -126.92 29.40
C LEU A 688 53.06 -127.63 30.69
N GLU A 689 52.35 -127.46 31.81
CA GLU A 689 52.53 -128.24 33.04
C GLU A 689 52.12 -129.71 32.82
N ARG A 690 50.98 -129.93 32.15
CA ARG A 690 50.52 -131.26 31.76
C ARG A 690 51.43 -131.91 30.71
N GLU A 691 52.01 -131.13 29.81
CA GLU A 691 52.95 -131.60 28.78
C GLU A 691 54.35 -131.81 29.35
N LEU A 692 54.81 -131.01 30.31
CA LEU A 692 55.99 -131.32 31.13
C LEU A 692 55.77 -132.59 31.97
N GLY A 693 54.56 -132.81 32.48
CA GLY A 693 54.17 -134.06 33.13
C GLY A 693 54.18 -135.25 32.17
N ARG A 694 53.61 -135.09 30.97
CA ARG A 694 53.64 -136.09 29.90
C ARG A 694 55.05 -136.35 29.37
N GLU A 695 55.89 -135.35 29.23
CA GLU A 695 57.27 -135.48 28.74
C GLU A 695 58.20 -136.00 29.85
N ARG A 696 57.90 -135.80 31.14
CA ARG A 696 58.55 -136.56 32.23
C ARG A 696 58.15 -138.04 32.20
N LEU A 697 56.88 -138.35 31.91
CA LEU A 697 56.43 -139.73 31.64
C LEU A 697 56.98 -140.28 30.32
N ARG A 698 57.19 -139.44 29.31
CA ARG A 698 57.71 -139.82 28.00
C ARG A 698 59.21 -139.99 28.01
N VAL A 699 59.96 -139.20 28.79
CA VAL A 699 61.38 -139.45 29.05
C VAL A 699 61.52 -140.83 29.70
N ARG A 700 60.72 -141.17 30.72
CA ARG A 700 60.68 -142.56 31.23
C ARG A 700 60.33 -143.59 30.16
N ALA A 701 59.26 -143.35 29.39
CA ALA A 701 58.86 -144.25 28.31
C ALA A 701 59.83 -144.25 27.10
N LEU A 702 60.79 -143.33 27.02
CA LEU A 702 61.86 -143.25 26.01
C LEU A 702 63.19 -143.74 26.57
N GLU A 703 63.39 -143.75 27.89
CA GLU A 703 64.41 -144.54 28.60
C GLU A 703 64.05 -146.03 28.42
N GLU A 704 62.78 -146.40 28.58
CA GLU A 704 62.23 -147.73 28.25
C GLU A 704 62.26 -148.02 26.74
N ALA A 705 61.80 -147.11 25.87
CA ALA A 705 61.82 -147.33 24.41
C ALA A 705 63.21 -147.15 23.75
N LEU A 706 64.22 -146.67 24.49
CA LEU A 706 65.63 -146.74 24.06
C LEU A 706 66.12 -148.19 23.98
N GLU A 707 65.48 -149.12 24.70
CA GLU A 707 65.74 -150.55 24.58
C GLU A 707 65.18 -151.15 23.28
N THR A 708 64.16 -150.55 22.65
CA THR A 708 63.56 -151.01 21.37
C THR A 708 63.02 -149.89 20.45
N PRO A 709 63.89 -149.22 19.67
CA PRO A 709 63.46 -148.15 18.76
C PRO A 709 62.89 -148.67 17.42
N LEU A 710 61.59 -148.47 17.17
CA LEU A 710 60.97 -148.77 15.86
C LEU A 710 60.09 -147.60 15.37
N ASN A 711 60.76 -146.59 14.79
CA ASN A 711 60.12 -145.39 14.25
C ASN A 711 59.64 -145.57 12.80
N VAL A 712 58.40 -145.13 12.51
CA VAL A 712 57.92 -144.88 11.14
C VAL A 712 57.19 -143.53 11.11
N HIS A 713 57.55 -142.66 10.15
CA HIS A 713 57.03 -141.29 10.01
C HIS A 713 55.53 -141.24 9.61
N ARG A 714 54.91 -140.05 9.67
CA ARG A 714 54.53 -139.26 8.46
C ARG A 714 53.82 -137.92 8.77
N TRP A 715 53.80 -137.02 7.78
CA TRP A 715 53.12 -135.72 7.83
C TRP A 715 51.59 -135.81 7.95
N ARG A 716 50.95 -134.74 8.45
CA ARG A 716 49.50 -134.50 8.41
C ARG A 716 49.21 -133.20 7.63
N LYS A 717 48.13 -133.20 6.83
CA LYS A 717 47.74 -132.06 5.96
C LYS A 717 47.17 -130.89 6.77
N LEU A 718 47.43 -129.67 6.31
CA LEU A 718 46.68 -128.47 6.69
C LEU A 718 45.25 -128.56 6.11
N GLN A 719 44.26 -128.02 6.83
CA GLN A 719 42.90 -127.78 6.30
C GLN A 719 42.58 -126.29 6.39
N GLY A 720 42.27 -125.70 5.24
CA GLY A 720 41.83 -124.31 5.08
C GLY A 720 41.42 -124.12 3.63
N THR A 721 40.30 -123.43 3.39
CA THR A 721 39.77 -123.20 2.03
C THR A 721 39.51 -121.71 1.86
N ASP A 722 40.10 -121.11 0.83
CA ASP A 722 40.08 -119.66 0.61
C ASP A 722 38.77 -119.20 -0.06
N PRO A 723 38.11 -118.09 0.35
CA PRO A 723 36.84 -117.66 -0.24
C PRO A 723 36.98 -117.21 -1.70
N GLU A 724 36.18 -117.82 -2.58
CA GLU A 724 36.26 -117.61 -4.02
C GLU A 724 36.12 -116.14 -4.46
N SER A 725 37.14 -115.65 -5.18
CA SER A 725 37.31 -114.24 -5.60
C SER A 725 36.07 -113.65 -6.29
N VAL A 726 35.34 -114.46 -7.07
CA VAL A 726 34.10 -114.11 -7.76
C VAL A 726 33.08 -113.45 -6.82
N ARG A 727 32.97 -113.92 -5.57
CA ARG A 727 31.98 -113.44 -4.60
C ARG A 727 32.30 -112.03 -4.08
N LEU A 728 33.59 -111.68 -3.99
CA LEU A 728 34.06 -110.33 -3.72
C LEU A 728 33.86 -109.42 -4.95
N THR A 729 34.20 -109.90 -6.15
CA THR A 729 33.99 -109.14 -7.41
C THR A 729 32.52 -108.79 -7.66
N GLN A 730 31.59 -109.71 -7.41
CA GLN A 730 30.15 -109.43 -7.51
C GLN A 730 29.71 -108.36 -6.51
N LYS A 731 30.16 -108.44 -5.25
CA LYS A 731 29.82 -107.48 -4.21
C LYS A 731 30.35 -106.07 -4.53
N LEU A 732 31.56 -105.99 -5.10
CA LEU A 732 32.16 -104.75 -5.61
C LEU A 732 31.38 -104.15 -6.79
N ARG A 733 30.97 -104.97 -7.78
CA ARG A 733 30.15 -104.49 -8.92
C ARG A 733 28.77 -103.99 -8.47
N LEU A 734 28.17 -104.60 -7.45
CA LEU A 734 26.91 -104.16 -6.87
C LEU A 734 27.03 -102.84 -6.09
N THR A 735 28.12 -102.62 -5.34
CA THR A 735 28.35 -101.32 -4.68
C THR A 735 28.71 -100.24 -5.69
N GLN A 736 29.53 -100.53 -6.71
CA GLN A 736 29.85 -99.60 -7.80
C GLN A 736 28.59 -99.11 -8.53
N LYS A 737 27.66 -100.02 -8.89
CA LYS A 737 26.38 -99.60 -9.50
C LYS A 737 25.53 -98.69 -8.58
N LYS A 738 25.51 -98.95 -7.26
CA LYS A 738 24.80 -98.09 -6.30
C LYS A 738 25.44 -96.71 -6.15
N VAL A 739 26.78 -96.64 -6.09
CA VAL A 739 27.52 -95.38 -6.02
C VAL A 739 27.30 -94.54 -7.29
N LEU A 740 27.35 -95.15 -8.47
CA LEU A 740 27.07 -94.46 -9.73
C LEU A 740 25.66 -93.85 -9.75
N ALA A 741 24.62 -94.64 -9.45
CA ALA A 741 23.24 -94.15 -9.39
C ALA A 741 23.03 -93.05 -8.33
N GLN A 742 23.72 -93.12 -7.19
CA GLN A 742 23.70 -92.04 -6.19
C GLN A 742 24.42 -90.78 -6.68
N SER A 743 25.53 -90.89 -7.39
CA SER A 743 26.24 -89.75 -7.96
C SER A 743 25.45 -89.05 -9.08
N GLU A 744 24.72 -89.81 -9.91
CA GLU A 744 23.83 -89.28 -10.94
C GLU A 744 22.66 -88.50 -10.32
N MET A 745 22.01 -89.06 -9.30
CA MET A 745 20.98 -88.36 -8.52
C MET A 745 21.49 -87.08 -7.86
N LEU A 746 22.74 -87.07 -7.38
CA LEU A 746 23.35 -85.91 -6.73
C LEU A 746 23.65 -84.80 -7.76
N VAL A 747 24.19 -85.14 -8.93
CA VAL A 747 24.39 -84.20 -10.05
C VAL A 747 23.07 -83.61 -10.55
N LEU A 748 21.99 -84.39 -10.61
CA LEU A 748 20.66 -83.88 -10.94
C LEU A 748 20.15 -82.89 -9.88
N LYS A 749 20.35 -83.16 -8.58
CA LYS A 749 19.95 -82.24 -7.51
C LYS A 749 20.81 -80.98 -7.43
N ASP A 750 22.12 -81.06 -7.69
CA ASP A 750 22.97 -79.87 -7.82
C ASP A 750 22.57 -79.02 -9.04
N ARG A 751 22.12 -79.65 -10.13
CA ARG A 751 21.56 -78.94 -11.29
C ARG A 751 20.26 -78.22 -10.96
N GLU A 752 19.30 -78.88 -10.31
CA GLU A 752 18.07 -78.24 -9.81
C GLU A 752 18.38 -77.08 -8.85
N LEU A 753 19.35 -77.25 -7.94
CA LEU A 753 19.81 -76.20 -7.02
C LEU A 753 20.51 -75.03 -7.72
N LYS A 754 21.13 -75.27 -8.89
CA LYS A 754 21.74 -74.21 -9.70
C LYS A 754 20.69 -73.46 -10.52
N GLU A 755 19.74 -74.16 -11.12
CA GLU A 755 18.64 -73.57 -11.89
C GLU A 755 17.70 -72.76 -10.96
N THR A 756 17.38 -73.26 -9.77
CA THR A 756 16.61 -72.50 -8.76
C THR A 756 17.37 -71.30 -8.18
N ARG A 757 18.69 -71.39 -7.93
CA ARG A 757 19.51 -70.22 -7.55
C ARG A 757 19.56 -69.16 -8.65
N ASN A 758 19.67 -69.57 -9.91
CA ASN A 758 19.66 -68.64 -11.05
C ASN A 758 18.30 -67.93 -11.17
N LEU A 759 17.19 -68.66 -11.03
CA LEU A 759 15.84 -68.09 -11.00
C LEU A 759 15.66 -67.14 -9.81
N TYR A 760 16.14 -67.50 -8.62
CA TYR A 760 16.09 -66.65 -7.43
C TYR A 760 16.91 -65.35 -7.62
N SER A 761 18.11 -65.41 -8.22
CA SER A 761 18.85 -64.20 -8.56
C SER A 761 18.08 -63.36 -9.57
N ALA A 762 17.64 -63.93 -10.71
CA ALA A 762 16.91 -63.19 -11.73
C ALA A 762 15.64 -62.50 -11.18
N VAL A 763 14.90 -63.16 -10.28
CA VAL A 763 13.74 -62.56 -9.60
C VAL A 763 14.16 -61.47 -8.61
N LYS A 764 15.22 -61.68 -7.81
CA LYS A 764 15.78 -60.67 -6.89
C LYS A 764 16.28 -59.44 -7.65
N ASP A 765 16.96 -59.64 -8.76
CA ASP A 765 17.56 -58.60 -9.60
C ASP A 765 16.46 -57.81 -10.32
N MET A 766 15.39 -58.47 -10.80
CA MET A 766 14.18 -57.77 -11.27
C MET A 766 13.44 -57.01 -10.17
N LEU A 767 13.40 -57.53 -8.94
CA LEU A 767 12.83 -56.82 -7.77
C LEU A 767 13.66 -55.59 -7.39
N ALA A 768 14.99 -55.67 -7.44
CA ALA A 768 15.88 -54.53 -7.22
C ALA A 768 15.80 -53.47 -8.34
N LEU A 769 15.42 -53.88 -9.56
CA LEU A 769 15.15 -52.99 -10.69
C LEU A 769 13.74 -52.39 -10.68
N GLN A 770 12.81 -52.88 -9.85
CA GLN A 770 11.50 -52.25 -9.69
C GLN A 770 11.59 -51.10 -8.67
N PRO A 771 11.27 -49.84 -9.06
CA PRO A 771 11.24 -48.74 -8.12
C PRO A 771 10.17 -48.97 -7.05
N SER A 772 10.54 -48.81 -5.78
CA SER A 772 9.63 -48.88 -4.63
C SER A 772 8.36 -48.06 -4.86
N PRO A 773 7.19 -48.41 -4.28
CA PRO A 773 5.94 -47.69 -4.52
C PRO A 773 6.03 -46.16 -4.33
N GLU A 774 6.80 -45.70 -3.34
CA GLU A 774 7.08 -44.29 -3.10
C GLU A 774 7.91 -43.62 -4.23
N ILE A 775 8.88 -44.34 -4.79
CA ILE A 775 9.67 -43.90 -5.95
C ILE A 775 8.77 -43.86 -7.20
N GLN A 776 7.86 -44.82 -7.36
CA GLN A 776 6.90 -44.84 -8.47
C GLN A 776 5.84 -43.72 -8.36
N ILE A 777 5.37 -43.42 -7.14
CA ILE A 777 4.47 -42.29 -6.85
C ILE A 777 5.18 -40.95 -7.09
N THR A 778 6.42 -40.78 -6.62
CA THR A 778 7.20 -39.55 -6.83
C THR A 778 7.58 -39.35 -8.30
N LEU A 779 7.95 -40.41 -9.03
CA LEU A 779 8.14 -40.38 -10.48
C LEU A 779 6.85 -39.97 -11.22
N THR A 780 5.70 -40.51 -10.81
CA THR A 780 4.40 -40.12 -11.39
C THR A 780 4.06 -38.65 -11.08
N ARG A 781 4.37 -38.17 -9.87
CA ARG A 781 4.18 -36.77 -9.46
C ARG A 781 5.10 -35.82 -10.23
N THR A 782 6.38 -36.17 -10.43
CA THR A 782 7.32 -35.35 -11.21
C THR A 782 7.01 -35.38 -12.70
N GLN A 783 6.58 -36.52 -13.27
CA GLN A 783 6.07 -36.58 -14.64
C GLN A 783 4.83 -35.69 -14.83
N ARG A 784 3.84 -35.75 -13.92
CA ARG A 784 2.66 -34.86 -13.96
C ARG A 784 3.05 -33.39 -13.88
N ALA A 785 3.95 -33.02 -12.97
CA ALA A 785 4.46 -31.65 -12.85
C ALA A 785 5.26 -31.18 -14.09
N LEU A 786 6.05 -32.08 -14.68
CA LEU A 786 6.82 -31.81 -15.90
C LEU A 786 5.88 -31.63 -17.11
N THR A 787 4.87 -32.48 -17.27
CA THR A 787 3.87 -32.32 -18.34
C THR A 787 3.07 -31.05 -18.17
N GLN A 788 2.62 -30.71 -16.96
CA GLN A 788 1.94 -29.43 -16.68
C GLN A 788 2.82 -28.22 -17.01
N ARG A 789 4.10 -28.23 -16.62
CA ARG A 789 5.07 -27.18 -16.99
C ARG A 789 5.29 -27.12 -18.50
N THR A 790 5.35 -28.26 -19.18
CA THR A 790 5.46 -28.33 -20.65
C THR A 790 4.22 -27.76 -21.34
N THR A 791 3.02 -28.04 -20.84
CA THR A 791 1.78 -27.44 -21.35
C THR A 791 1.77 -25.93 -21.13
N LYS A 792 2.13 -25.44 -19.93
CA LYS A 792 2.25 -24.00 -19.65
C LYS A 792 3.30 -23.33 -20.54
N MET A 793 4.43 -24.00 -20.81
CA MET A 793 5.45 -23.52 -21.74
C MET A 793 4.94 -23.48 -23.19
N LYS A 794 4.15 -24.47 -23.63
CA LYS A 794 3.48 -24.43 -24.93
C LYS A 794 2.46 -23.28 -25.04
N CYS A 795 1.70 -22.98 -23.98
CA CYS A 795 0.83 -21.81 -23.94
C CYS A 795 1.64 -20.52 -24.05
N LEU A 796 2.73 -20.36 -23.28
CA LEU A 796 3.60 -19.19 -23.35
C LEU A 796 4.28 -19.03 -24.73
N ILE A 797 4.63 -20.12 -25.41
CA ILE A 797 5.15 -20.10 -26.79
C ILE A 797 4.05 -19.69 -27.78
N ALA A 798 2.80 -20.15 -27.60
CA ALA A 798 1.67 -19.75 -28.44
C ALA A 798 1.28 -18.27 -28.20
N GLU A 799 1.31 -17.79 -26.95
CA GLU A 799 1.14 -16.39 -26.60
C GLU A 799 2.25 -15.53 -27.21
N LEU A 800 3.51 -15.96 -27.10
CA LEU A 800 4.65 -15.25 -27.69
C LEU A 800 4.53 -15.19 -29.22
N SER A 801 4.20 -16.29 -29.88
CA SER A 801 3.97 -16.32 -31.33
C SER A 801 2.76 -15.47 -31.75
N MET A 802 1.71 -15.40 -30.93
CA MET A 802 0.59 -14.47 -31.14
C MET A 802 1.02 -13.00 -31.00
N ARG A 803 1.91 -12.67 -30.06
CA ARG A 803 2.47 -11.32 -29.89
C ARG A 803 3.42 -10.96 -31.02
N GLU A 804 4.26 -11.88 -31.47
CA GLU A 804 5.09 -11.72 -32.67
C GLU A 804 4.22 -11.45 -33.90
N LYS A 805 3.12 -12.21 -34.07
CA LYS A 805 2.16 -11.96 -35.14
C LYS A 805 1.50 -10.59 -35.01
N GLN A 806 1.05 -10.19 -33.82
CA GLN A 806 0.53 -8.83 -33.60
C GLN A 806 1.55 -7.75 -33.96
N VAL A 807 2.85 -7.96 -33.70
CA VAL A 807 3.92 -7.04 -34.11
C VAL A 807 4.13 -7.06 -35.63
N THR A 808 3.97 -8.18 -36.34
CA THR A 808 4.00 -8.19 -37.80
C THR A 808 2.77 -7.56 -38.43
N ASP A 809 1.58 -7.80 -37.87
CA ASP A 809 0.32 -7.23 -38.34
C ASP A 809 0.35 -5.70 -38.15
N LEU A 810 0.81 -5.19 -37.00
CA LEU A 810 1.03 -3.75 -36.75
C LEU A 810 2.10 -3.12 -37.65
N ARG A 811 3.13 -3.89 -38.07
CA ARG A 811 4.12 -3.41 -39.06
C ARG A 811 3.49 -3.29 -40.45
N LEU A 812 2.66 -4.26 -40.86
CA LEU A 812 1.93 -4.19 -42.13
C LEU A 812 0.89 -3.05 -42.12
N GLU A 813 0.26 -2.76 -40.99
CA GLU A 813 -0.56 -1.55 -40.82
C GLU A 813 0.26 -0.27 -40.89
N LEU A 814 1.44 -0.21 -40.27
CA LEU A 814 2.35 0.93 -40.37
C LEU A 814 2.79 1.17 -41.83
N ASP A 815 3.19 0.12 -42.54
CA ASP A 815 3.60 0.19 -43.95
C ASP A 815 2.42 0.59 -44.86
N ARG A 816 1.21 0.13 -44.55
CA ARG A 816 -0.02 0.53 -45.24
C ARG A 816 -0.36 2.00 -45.00
N VAL A 817 -0.32 2.47 -43.76
CA VAL A 817 -0.52 3.88 -43.40
C VAL A 817 0.56 4.78 -44.01
N ASN A 818 1.80 4.30 -44.10
CA ASN A 818 2.87 4.98 -44.84
C ASN A 818 2.59 5.05 -46.34
N GLY A 819 2.07 3.98 -46.95
CA GLY A 819 1.62 3.95 -48.34
C GLY A 819 0.42 4.88 -48.61
N ASP A 820 -0.57 4.87 -47.72
CA ASP A 820 -1.72 5.78 -47.78
C ASP A 820 -1.27 7.24 -47.64
N LEU A 821 -0.34 7.54 -46.71
CA LEU A 821 0.29 8.85 -46.54
C LEU A 821 1.11 9.27 -47.77
N GLN A 822 1.80 8.34 -48.44
CA GLN A 822 2.44 8.61 -49.73
C GLN A 822 1.38 8.92 -50.81
N SER A 823 0.26 8.20 -50.86
CA SER A 823 -0.84 8.48 -51.78
C SER A 823 -1.50 9.84 -51.51
N PHE A 824 -1.65 10.22 -50.23
CA PHE A 824 -2.19 11.53 -49.84
C PHE A 824 -1.22 12.65 -50.19
N LYS A 825 0.09 12.47 -49.98
CA LYS A 825 1.12 13.41 -50.46
C LYS A 825 1.08 13.54 -51.98
N GLN A 826 0.96 12.43 -52.71
CA GLN A 826 0.87 12.43 -54.17
C GLN A 826 -0.38 13.19 -54.67
N LYS A 827 -1.56 12.87 -54.14
CA LYS A 827 -2.82 13.59 -54.41
C LYS A 827 -2.72 15.07 -54.05
N TYR A 828 -2.07 15.42 -52.93
CA TYR A 828 -1.83 16.81 -52.52
C TYR A 828 -0.89 17.53 -53.50
N TYR A 829 0.18 16.89 -53.97
CA TYR A 829 1.07 17.47 -55.00
C TYR A 829 0.43 17.51 -56.40
N GLU A 830 -0.60 16.71 -56.67
CA GLU A 830 -1.43 16.78 -57.89
C GLU A 830 -2.45 17.92 -57.78
N MET A 831 -3.19 18.00 -56.68
CA MET A 831 -4.11 19.11 -56.35
C MET A 831 -3.37 20.46 -56.31
N LYS A 832 -2.18 20.51 -55.71
CA LYS A 832 -1.35 21.72 -55.72
C LYS A 832 -0.89 22.07 -57.14
N ARG A 833 -0.38 21.12 -57.93
CA ARG A 833 -0.03 21.38 -59.34
C ARG A 833 -1.24 21.84 -60.18
N ALA A 834 -2.46 21.43 -59.84
CA ALA A 834 -3.67 21.92 -60.49
C ALA A 834 -4.00 23.38 -60.10
N LEU A 835 -3.86 23.73 -58.82
CA LEU A 835 -4.02 25.11 -58.32
C LEU A 835 -2.94 26.04 -58.87
N ASP A 836 -1.67 25.67 -58.74
CA ASP A 836 -0.51 26.40 -59.28
C ASP A 836 -0.66 26.61 -60.81
N ALA A 837 -1.29 25.66 -61.53
CA ALA A 837 -1.55 25.77 -62.96
C ALA A 837 -2.77 26.64 -63.32
N ASP A 838 -3.80 26.73 -62.47
CA ASP A 838 -4.89 27.70 -62.64
C ASP A 838 -4.40 29.12 -62.36
N GLU A 839 -3.57 29.29 -61.34
CA GLU A 839 -2.92 30.57 -61.00
C GLU A 839 -1.96 31.01 -62.12
N ALA A 840 -1.15 30.11 -62.67
CA ALA A 840 -0.31 30.37 -63.84
C ALA A 840 -1.11 30.69 -65.12
N ARG A 841 -2.34 30.18 -65.26
CA ARG A 841 -3.25 30.56 -66.36
C ARG A 841 -3.81 31.98 -66.17
N ARG A 842 -4.12 32.39 -64.93
CA ARG A 842 -4.51 33.77 -64.61
C ARG A 842 -3.37 34.78 -64.84
N LEU A 843 -2.11 34.34 -64.68
CA LEU A 843 -0.92 35.20 -64.82
C LEU A 843 -0.37 35.32 -66.25
N LYS A 844 -0.80 34.51 -67.22
CA LYS A 844 -0.36 34.61 -68.62
C LYS A 844 -1.12 35.69 -69.41
N VAL A 845 -0.79 36.95 -69.12
CA VAL A 845 -1.06 38.07 -70.03
C VAL A 845 -0.07 38.03 -71.20
N VAL A 846 -0.53 38.32 -72.41
CA VAL A 846 0.27 38.34 -73.65
C VAL A 846 1.21 39.55 -73.66
N THR A 847 2.46 39.34 -74.06
CA THR A 847 3.44 40.42 -74.34
C THR A 847 4.09 40.24 -75.73
N PRO A 848 4.55 41.33 -76.38
CA PRO A 848 4.56 41.40 -77.85
C PRO A 848 5.93 41.18 -78.50
N SER A 849 5.91 41.06 -79.83
CA SER A 849 7.08 41.03 -80.72
C SER A 849 7.85 42.36 -80.78
N SER A 850 9.17 42.28 -80.90
CA SER A 850 10.05 43.34 -81.44
C SER A 850 11.31 42.72 -82.07
N PRO A 851 12.07 43.43 -82.93
CA PRO A 851 12.58 42.79 -84.16
C PRO A 851 14.11 42.88 -84.41
N GLU A 852 14.58 42.03 -85.33
CA GLU A 852 15.73 42.26 -86.27
C GLU A 852 17.16 42.49 -85.70
N SER A 853 18.27 42.28 -86.44
CA SER A 853 18.49 41.77 -87.82
C SER A 853 19.90 41.17 -88.02
N GLN A 854 20.01 40.25 -88.98
CA GLN A 854 21.15 40.00 -89.91
C GLN A 854 22.61 39.71 -89.47
N LYS A 855 23.17 38.66 -90.11
CA LYS A 855 24.58 38.42 -90.50
C LYS A 855 25.55 38.05 -89.35
N GLN A 856 26.60 37.27 -89.61
CA GLN A 856 27.26 36.94 -90.89
C GLN A 856 27.31 35.43 -91.18
#